data_AF-O15740-F1
#
_entry.id   AF-O15740-F1
#
_cell.length_a   1.000
_cell.length_b   1.000
_cell.length_c   1.000
_cell.angle_alpha   90.00
_cell.angle_beta   90.00
_cell.angle_gamma   90.00
#
_symmetry.space_group_name_H-M   'P 1'
#
loop_
_entity.id
_entity.type
_entity.pdbx_description
1 polymer ?
#
loop_
_entity_poly.entity_id
_entity_poly.type
_entity_poly.pdbx_seq_one_letter_code
_entity_poly.pdbx_strand_id
1 'polypeptide(L)'
;YDAKTTGAMNLYMLMSMYDWKLKNFIFSSSITSVIGSPRQAGYCGANLVLESMAKVIQSQGIRCSTICWGIIGDTGYVSRNESVAKFLNGLGHAPMPLNMVLGSLDLLLQQPTLSTDTTIIASFDFNNLPKPSTNGSNNISYKFDYFTNPSLSNQNNCSSDDLSIREEILAKFSEFLSVDDQSKINLDIKLLDYGADSMVIVELKNYLDKTYTPNILSIQQLQNVTINQLIQSVTDAMNKLNGNENKSIKKSNKLIQQKQIDWVKEIKLDSSIKPTDEMIKLFKQLQQQASTTTSNTVFLTGSSGFIGIYILFYLIKSVNCKIVYCLIRRKTIVEATTFLIEFLKVHQLYNQLTTDEINKIKPVLGDYTLDSFGLSVDQYTNISNNVDLIINSAASVNYQMGYEDSKVESVEGVLQCLRFSCHNKLKKLFQVSTLGIYSDDKGDNLDDYTFAQIDPKIIQSKNSIINGYLQGKIVSEYHIKEAANRGIPCCIIRLPFIGPNPNTGVGRDLDLFQTLFQSCYAMSTYPKQESGLQFYATPVTWAGQNLSLISLNPKCWSTSSNHPSSISENLTCYNLFGESICFNVLLTELATQLKWKPATSGEFLKKLRSFPNEPSCKKLHVVLKNTKNLLLNVYIPGNYKLNPTLKQLLQSNNTYEGWKITPEMILTHLSFIFKKKLNK
;
A
#
# COMPACT_ATOMS: atom_id res chain seq x y z
N TYR A 1 15.89 -9.05 10.63
CA TYR A 1 15.65 -10.26 11.45
C TYR A 1 15.76 -9.96 12.95
N ASP A 2 15.62 -8.69 13.32
CA ASP A 2 15.82 -8.16 14.66
C ASP A 2 14.85 -8.78 15.66
N ALA A 3 13.63 -9.10 15.24
CA ALA A 3 12.69 -9.83 16.10
C ALA A 3 13.26 -11.16 16.61
N LYS A 4 14.11 -11.85 15.82
CA LYS A 4 14.70 -13.13 16.19
C LYS A 4 15.90 -12.95 17.12
N THR A 5 16.82 -12.05 16.80
CA THR A 5 18.04 -11.80 17.57
C THR A 5 17.80 -10.92 18.80
N THR A 6 17.13 -9.78 18.64
CA THR A 6 16.76 -8.88 19.74
C THR A 6 15.76 -9.54 20.68
N GLY A 7 14.80 -10.32 20.15
CA GLY A 7 13.87 -11.09 20.97
C GLY A 7 14.57 -12.11 21.87
N ALA A 8 15.52 -12.87 21.30
CA ALA A 8 16.37 -13.78 22.06
C ALA A 8 17.19 -13.05 23.14
N MET A 9 17.80 -11.92 22.79
CA MET A 9 18.60 -11.12 23.73
C MET A 9 17.75 -10.58 24.88
N ASN A 10 16.54 -10.08 24.59
CA ASN A 10 15.61 -9.61 25.60
C ASN A 10 15.21 -10.72 26.57
N LEU A 11 14.90 -11.92 26.08
CA LEU A 11 14.55 -13.06 26.94
C LEU A 11 15.72 -13.49 27.82
N TYR A 12 16.93 -13.49 27.28
CA TYR A 12 18.15 -13.78 28.05
C TYR A 12 18.43 -12.71 29.11
N MET A 13 18.29 -11.42 28.77
CA MET A 13 18.46 -10.32 29.73
C MET A 13 17.42 -10.40 30.85
N LEU A 14 16.15 -10.64 30.53
CA LEU A 14 15.10 -10.81 31.53
C LEU A 14 15.37 -12.00 32.45
N MET A 15 15.76 -13.15 31.89
CA MET A 15 16.14 -14.33 32.67
C MET A 15 17.27 -13.99 33.65
N SER A 16 18.30 -13.26 33.22
CA SER A 16 19.40 -12.84 34.09
C SER A 16 18.99 -11.79 35.13
N MET A 17 18.14 -10.82 34.76
CA MET A 17 17.70 -9.75 35.65
C MET A 17 16.80 -10.26 36.78
N TYR A 18 16.01 -11.30 36.51
CA TYR A 18 15.03 -11.86 37.45
C TYR A 18 15.42 -13.22 38.04
N ASP A 19 16.67 -13.68 37.82
CA ASP A 19 17.22 -14.96 38.30
C ASP A 19 16.29 -16.18 38.05
N TRP A 20 15.78 -16.29 36.82
CA TRP A 20 14.84 -17.36 36.48
C TRP A 20 15.54 -18.73 36.44
N LYS A 21 15.12 -19.63 37.33
CA LYS A 21 15.54 -21.05 37.35
C LYS A 21 14.81 -21.87 36.27
N LEU A 22 15.14 -21.62 35.01
CA LEU A 22 14.54 -22.35 33.88
C LEU A 22 15.07 -23.78 33.82
N LYS A 23 14.15 -24.75 33.65
CA LYS A 23 14.51 -26.16 33.41
C LYS A 23 15.05 -26.38 32.00
N ASN A 24 14.56 -25.64 31.01
CA ASN A 24 15.01 -25.70 29.62
C ASN A 24 14.89 -24.30 28.99
N PHE A 25 15.96 -23.84 28.33
CA PHE A 25 15.93 -22.68 27.43
C PHE A 25 16.15 -23.19 26.00
N ILE A 26 15.17 -23.04 25.10
CA ILE A 26 15.26 -23.62 23.76
C ILE A 26 15.18 -22.54 22.68
N PHE A 27 16.22 -22.44 21.86
CA PHE A 27 16.20 -21.62 20.66
C PHE A 27 15.71 -22.42 19.45
N SER A 28 14.81 -21.82 18.69
CA SER A 28 14.37 -22.31 17.39
C SER A 28 15.21 -21.67 16.28
N SER A 29 16.21 -22.41 15.81
CA SER A 29 17.06 -22.08 14.66
C SER A 29 16.51 -22.74 13.38
N SER A 30 17.27 -22.70 12.28
CA SER A 30 16.92 -23.31 11.01
C SER A 30 18.10 -24.04 10.42
N ILE A 31 17.84 -25.10 9.65
CA ILE A 31 18.86 -25.82 8.90
C ILE A 31 19.69 -24.92 7.97
N THR A 32 19.14 -23.78 7.54
CA THR A 32 19.84 -22.82 6.68
C THR A 32 21.10 -22.22 7.33
N SER A 33 21.27 -22.29 8.66
CA SER A 33 22.52 -21.90 9.31
C SER A 33 23.67 -22.88 9.03
N VAL A 34 23.34 -24.11 8.64
CA VAL A 34 24.30 -25.20 8.39
C VAL A 34 24.63 -25.31 6.91
N ILE A 35 23.60 -25.37 6.07
CA ILE A 35 23.75 -25.55 4.62
C ILE A 35 23.80 -24.23 3.85
N GLY A 36 23.56 -23.11 4.53
CA GLY A 36 23.32 -21.83 3.88
C GLY A 36 21.97 -21.80 3.16
N SER A 37 21.53 -20.60 2.81
CA SER A 37 20.45 -20.41 1.84
C SER A 37 20.85 -19.24 0.97
N PRO A 38 21.01 -19.42 -0.35
CA PRO A 38 21.33 -18.33 -1.26
C PRO A 38 20.42 -17.14 -0.98
N ARG A 39 21.04 -15.94 -0.87
CA ARG A 39 20.34 -14.65 -0.70
C ARG A 39 19.53 -14.48 0.59
N GLN A 40 19.63 -15.41 1.53
CA GLN A 40 19.07 -15.28 2.88
C GLN A 40 20.17 -15.09 3.94
N ALA A 41 21.24 -14.37 3.61
CA ALA A 41 22.37 -14.15 4.52
C ALA A 41 21.92 -13.56 5.88
N GLY A 42 20.96 -12.64 5.88
CA GLY A 42 20.40 -12.08 7.12
C GLY A 42 19.62 -13.10 7.97
N TYR A 43 18.91 -14.04 7.34
CA TYR A 43 18.21 -15.13 8.04
C TYR A 43 19.20 -16.15 8.60
N CYS A 44 20.16 -16.57 7.77
CA CYS A 44 21.23 -17.50 8.16
C CYS A 44 22.06 -16.92 9.30
N GLY A 45 22.45 -15.64 9.21
CA GLY A 45 23.15 -14.92 10.25
C GLY A 45 22.35 -14.81 11.55
N ALA A 46 21.06 -14.51 11.48
CA ALA A 46 20.21 -14.45 12.68
C ALA A 46 20.10 -15.82 13.38
N ASN A 47 20.01 -16.91 12.63
CA ASN A 47 20.02 -18.29 13.16
C ASN A 47 21.37 -18.66 13.80
N LEU A 48 22.48 -18.28 13.16
CA LEU A 48 23.83 -18.45 13.72
C LEU A 48 24.03 -17.65 15.01
N VAL A 49 23.43 -16.46 15.13
CA VAL A 49 23.44 -15.68 16.38
C VAL A 49 22.72 -16.44 17.48
N LEU A 50 21.55 -17.05 17.23
CA LEU A 50 20.86 -17.86 18.23
C LEU A 50 21.70 -19.05 18.71
N GLU A 51 22.32 -19.77 17.76
CA GLU A 51 23.20 -20.90 18.07
C GLU A 51 24.42 -20.46 18.88
N SER A 52 24.98 -19.30 18.57
CA SER A 52 26.13 -18.74 19.30
C SER A 52 25.72 -18.27 20.70
N MET A 53 24.55 -17.63 20.84
CA MET A 53 24.00 -17.25 22.13
C MET A 53 23.74 -18.46 23.02
N ALA A 54 23.24 -19.56 22.47
CA ALA A 54 23.03 -20.79 23.22
C ALA A 54 24.31 -21.28 23.90
N LYS A 55 25.44 -21.24 23.19
CA LYS A 55 26.76 -21.59 23.72
C LYS A 55 27.19 -20.67 24.86
N VAL A 56 26.93 -19.36 24.73
CA VAL A 56 27.22 -18.39 25.80
C VAL A 56 26.37 -18.68 27.04
N ILE A 57 25.06 -18.94 26.87
CA ILE A 57 24.15 -19.27 27.97
C ILE A 57 24.59 -20.57 28.67
N GLN A 58 24.95 -21.60 27.90
CA GLN A 58 25.48 -22.87 28.42
C GLN A 58 26.76 -22.66 29.24
N SER A 59 27.68 -21.79 28.78
CA SER A 59 28.93 -21.49 29.50
C SER A 59 28.70 -20.88 30.90
N GLN A 60 27.51 -20.35 31.15
CA GLN A 60 27.10 -19.79 32.44
C GLN A 60 26.38 -20.82 33.32
N GLY A 61 26.42 -22.10 32.95
CA GLY A 61 25.79 -23.20 33.69
C GLY A 61 24.28 -23.34 33.48
N ILE A 62 23.70 -22.58 32.54
CA ILE A 62 22.26 -22.59 32.25
C ILE A 62 21.95 -23.63 31.18
N ARG A 63 20.93 -24.46 31.44
CA ARG A 63 20.47 -25.49 30.49
C ARG A 63 19.80 -24.82 29.27
N CYS A 64 20.54 -24.77 28.16
CA CYS A 64 20.08 -24.21 26.90
C CYS A 64 20.35 -25.16 25.73
N SER A 65 19.45 -25.21 24.75
CA SER A 65 19.56 -26.04 23.54
C SER A 65 19.11 -25.25 22.31
N THR A 66 19.64 -25.60 21.15
CA THR A 66 19.19 -25.01 19.87
C THR A 66 18.77 -26.10 18.90
N ILE A 67 17.62 -25.92 18.27
CA ILE A 67 17.10 -26.83 17.26
C ILE A 67 17.13 -26.16 15.89
N CYS A 68 17.86 -26.75 14.94
CA CYS A 68 17.88 -26.36 13.54
C CYS A 68 16.78 -27.11 12.78
N TRP A 69 15.62 -26.46 12.61
CA TRP A 69 14.50 -27.06 11.90
C TRP A 69 14.70 -27.08 10.39
N GLY A 70 14.38 -28.22 9.78
CA GLY A 70 14.13 -28.36 8.36
C GLY A 70 12.76 -27.81 7.96
N ILE A 71 12.30 -28.18 6.77
CA ILE A 71 11.03 -27.69 6.24
C ILE A 71 9.87 -28.37 6.97
N ILE A 72 8.91 -27.58 7.46
CA ILE A 72 7.68 -28.09 8.07
C ILE A 72 6.58 -28.07 7.00
N GLY A 73 6.03 -29.25 6.70
CA GLY A 73 5.07 -29.46 5.61
C GLY A 73 3.64 -29.07 5.94
N ASP A 74 3.22 -29.22 7.21
CA ASP A 74 1.80 -29.13 7.58
C ASP A 74 1.35 -27.72 8.01
N THR A 75 2.28 -26.83 8.36
CA THR A 75 1.97 -25.47 8.83
C THR A 75 3.07 -24.46 8.45
N GLY A 76 2.75 -23.17 8.48
CA GLY A 76 3.71 -22.08 8.21
C GLY A 76 3.78 -21.63 6.75
N TYR A 77 4.83 -20.88 6.39
CA TYR A 77 4.95 -20.23 5.07
C TYR A 77 5.03 -21.23 3.91
N VAL A 78 5.76 -22.34 4.10
CA VAL A 78 5.96 -23.36 3.06
C VAL A 78 4.69 -24.20 2.83
N SER A 79 3.96 -24.56 3.89
CA SER A 79 2.66 -25.26 3.77
C SER A 79 1.58 -24.46 3.02
N ARG A 80 1.64 -23.12 3.10
CA ARG A 80 0.71 -22.20 2.43
C ARG A 80 1.11 -21.86 0.99
N ASN A 81 2.28 -22.32 0.54
CA ASN A 81 2.81 -22.08 -0.80
C ASN A 81 3.30 -23.40 -1.40
N GLU A 82 2.39 -24.10 -2.06
CA GLU A 82 2.66 -25.41 -2.69
C GLU A 82 3.83 -25.35 -3.69
N SER A 83 4.04 -24.21 -4.33
CA SER A 83 5.17 -23.93 -5.23
C SER A 83 6.52 -23.89 -4.51
N VAL A 84 6.60 -23.22 -3.36
CA VAL A 84 7.80 -23.16 -2.51
C VAL A 84 8.10 -24.54 -1.94
N ALA A 85 7.06 -25.29 -1.54
CA ALA A 85 7.21 -26.67 -1.08
C ALA A 85 7.80 -27.59 -2.16
N LYS A 86 7.29 -27.50 -3.40
CA LYS A 86 7.81 -28.27 -4.55
C LYS A 86 9.23 -27.88 -4.92
N PHE A 87 9.56 -26.59 -4.92
CA PHE A 87 10.90 -26.08 -5.21
C PHE A 87 11.94 -26.61 -4.21
N LEU A 88 11.68 -26.46 -2.92
CA LEU A 88 12.60 -26.91 -1.88
C LEU A 88 12.74 -28.43 -1.85
N ASN A 89 11.64 -29.17 -2.09
CA ASN A 89 11.70 -30.63 -2.25
C ASN A 89 12.55 -31.03 -3.47
N GLY A 90 12.47 -30.28 -4.57
CA GLY A 90 13.32 -30.47 -5.75
C GLY A 90 14.81 -30.20 -5.53
N LEU A 91 15.18 -29.45 -4.47
CA LEU A 91 16.55 -29.25 -4.01
C LEU A 91 16.99 -30.32 -2.98
N GLY A 92 16.20 -31.36 -2.77
CA GLY A 92 16.47 -32.42 -1.80
C GLY A 92 16.11 -32.07 -0.36
N HIS A 93 15.39 -30.96 -0.11
CA HIS A 93 14.86 -30.62 1.21
C HIS A 93 13.41 -31.10 1.34
N ALA A 94 13.22 -32.28 1.94
CA ALA A 94 11.90 -32.88 2.04
C ALA A 94 11.09 -32.23 3.19
N PRO A 95 9.79 -31.95 2.98
CA PRO A 95 8.93 -31.45 4.04
C PRO A 95 8.71 -32.50 5.13
N MET A 96 8.85 -32.09 6.39
CA MET A 96 8.57 -32.92 7.55
C MET A 96 7.14 -32.69 8.05
N PRO A 97 6.42 -33.76 8.43
CA PRO A 97 5.11 -33.62 9.07
C PRO A 97 5.24 -33.08 10.50
N LEU A 98 4.20 -32.40 10.98
CA LEU A 98 4.18 -31.69 12.27
C LEU A 98 4.28 -32.65 13.45
N ASN A 99 3.74 -33.87 13.33
CA ASN A 99 3.90 -34.89 14.36
C ASN A 99 5.38 -35.25 14.61
N MET A 100 6.21 -35.24 13.56
CA MET A 100 7.65 -35.47 13.68
C MET A 100 8.35 -34.30 14.37
N VAL A 101 7.93 -33.06 14.08
CA VAL A 101 8.42 -31.84 14.77
C VAL A 101 8.09 -31.89 16.26
N LEU A 102 6.83 -32.15 16.61
CA LEU A 102 6.37 -32.19 18.00
C LEU A 102 6.98 -33.37 18.77
N GLY A 103 7.03 -34.56 18.16
CA GLY A 103 7.66 -35.73 18.78
C GLY A 103 9.16 -35.54 19.02
N SER A 104 9.86 -34.89 18.08
CA SER A 104 11.29 -34.59 18.26
C SER A 104 11.54 -33.55 19.36
N LEU A 105 10.67 -32.55 19.48
CA LEU A 105 10.73 -31.58 20.57
C LEU A 105 10.47 -32.24 21.94
N ASP A 106 9.49 -33.15 22.01
CA ASP A 106 9.18 -33.90 23.23
C ASP A 106 10.36 -34.79 23.67
N LEU A 107 10.97 -35.53 22.73
CA LEU A 107 12.18 -36.30 22.98
C LEU A 107 13.33 -35.42 23.51
N LEU A 108 13.55 -34.24 22.91
CA LEU A 108 14.60 -33.31 23.35
C LEU A 108 14.34 -32.75 24.75
N LEU A 109 13.07 -32.51 25.11
CA LEU A 109 12.69 -32.06 26.44
C LEU A 109 12.90 -33.15 27.52
N GLN A 110 12.81 -34.42 27.14
CA GLN A 110 12.91 -35.57 28.04
C GLN A 110 14.35 -36.06 28.26
N GLN A 111 15.34 -35.63 27.46
CA GLN A 111 16.72 -36.11 27.61
C GLN A 111 17.38 -35.61 28.92
N PRO A 112 17.93 -36.51 29.77
CA PRO A 112 18.48 -36.15 31.08
C PRO A 112 19.92 -35.61 31.03
N THR A 113 20.73 -35.98 30.02
CA THR A 113 22.14 -35.59 29.89
C THR A 113 22.33 -34.57 28.78
N LEU A 114 22.89 -33.40 29.12
CA LEU A 114 23.24 -32.36 28.16
C LEU A 114 24.46 -32.81 27.33
N SER A 115 24.28 -33.07 26.04
CA SER A 115 25.34 -32.75 25.09
C SER A 115 25.16 -31.30 24.63
N THR A 116 26.28 -30.64 24.37
CA THR A 116 26.41 -29.21 24.03
C THR A 116 25.81 -28.81 22.68
N ASP A 117 24.87 -29.59 22.15
CA ASP A 117 24.79 -29.73 20.71
C ASP A 117 23.58 -29.01 20.13
N THR A 118 23.87 -28.20 19.12
CA THR A 118 22.88 -27.78 18.12
C THR A 118 22.31 -29.03 17.47
N THR A 119 21.03 -29.33 17.71
CA THR A 119 20.37 -30.51 17.15
C THR A 119 19.74 -30.14 15.81
N ILE A 120 20.04 -30.90 14.76
CA ILE A 120 19.40 -30.74 13.46
C ILE A 120 18.23 -31.71 13.37
N ILE A 121 17.04 -31.19 13.06
CA ILE A 121 15.86 -32.01 12.78
C ILE A 121 15.33 -31.58 11.42
N ALA A 122 15.76 -32.29 10.38
CA ALA A 122 15.44 -32.03 8.98
C ALA A 122 15.27 -33.35 8.22
N SER A 123 14.39 -33.36 7.22
CA SER A 123 14.27 -34.48 6.27
C SER A 123 14.97 -34.10 4.96
N PHE A 124 15.78 -35.01 4.43
CA PHE A 124 16.52 -34.80 3.18
C PHE A 124 16.28 -35.96 2.22
N ASP A 125 16.13 -35.61 0.95
CA ASP A 125 16.27 -36.55 -0.15
C ASP A 125 17.69 -36.44 -0.71
N PHE A 126 18.57 -37.33 -0.24
CA PHE A 126 19.98 -37.37 -0.61
C PHE A 126 20.23 -37.64 -2.10
N ASN A 127 19.25 -38.18 -2.83
CA ASN A 127 19.38 -38.37 -4.28
C ASN A 127 19.23 -37.07 -5.05
N ASN A 128 18.52 -36.09 -4.47
CA ASN A 128 18.19 -34.81 -5.10
C ASN A 128 19.00 -33.63 -4.55
N LEU A 129 19.84 -33.86 -3.53
CA LEU A 129 20.75 -32.85 -2.99
C LEU A 129 21.78 -32.42 -4.06
N PRO A 130 21.99 -31.09 -4.28
CA PRO A 130 23.00 -30.60 -5.22
C PRO A 130 24.38 -31.15 -4.87
N LYS A 131 25.09 -31.70 -5.87
CA LYS A 131 26.44 -32.25 -5.66
C LYS A 131 27.42 -31.08 -5.52
N PRO A 132 28.39 -31.12 -4.59
CA PRO A 132 29.41 -30.09 -4.51
C PRO A 132 30.24 -30.08 -5.80
N SER A 133 30.35 -28.91 -6.42
CA SER A 133 31.26 -28.65 -7.55
C SER A 133 32.67 -29.10 -7.21
N THR A 134 33.25 -29.96 -8.03
CA THR A 134 34.64 -30.44 -7.91
C THR A 134 35.69 -29.37 -8.20
N ASN A 135 35.27 -28.16 -8.57
CA ASN A 135 36.15 -27.03 -8.84
C ASN A 135 35.85 -25.86 -7.89
N GLY A 136 36.61 -25.78 -6.80
CA GLY A 136 36.82 -24.53 -6.04
C GLY A 136 35.77 -24.18 -4.99
N SER A 137 36.09 -24.50 -3.73
CA SER A 137 35.75 -23.73 -2.51
C SER A 137 34.27 -23.39 -2.21
N ASN A 138 33.30 -24.25 -2.52
CA ASN A 138 32.05 -24.24 -1.77
C ASN A 138 32.15 -25.27 -0.64
N ASN A 139 32.83 -24.88 0.44
CA ASN A 139 32.77 -25.63 1.69
C ASN A 139 31.34 -25.50 2.23
N ILE A 140 30.48 -26.46 1.87
CA ILE A 140 29.39 -26.84 2.75
C ILE A 140 30.03 -27.03 4.14
N SER A 141 29.43 -26.44 5.17
CA SER A 141 29.94 -26.50 6.55
C SER A 141 30.51 -27.88 6.88
N TYR A 142 31.69 -27.95 7.51
CA TYR A 142 32.33 -29.19 8.00
C TYR A 142 31.39 -30.13 8.79
N LYS A 143 30.24 -29.61 9.25
CA LYS A 143 29.15 -30.36 9.89
C LYS A 143 28.38 -31.29 8.93
N PHE A 144 28.44 -31.08 7.61
CA PHE A 144 27.70 -31.84 6.59
C PHE A 144 28.59 -32.84 5.81
N ASP A 145 29.92 -32.62 5.79
CA ASP A 145 30.92 -33.48 5.13
C ASP A 145 30.92 -34.94 5.63
N TYR A 146 30.38 -35.18 6.83
CA TYR A 146 30.23 -36.52 7.40
C TYR A 146 29.09 -37.33 6.74
N PHE A 147 28.06 -36.67 6.20
CA PHE A 147 26.87 -37.33 5.67
C PHE A 147 26.88 -37.52 4.14
N THR A 148 27.70 -36.77 3.41
CA THR A 148 27.72 -36.75 1.93
C THR A 148 28.77 -37.66 1.29
N ASN A 149 29.49 -38.46 2.09
CA ASN A 149 30.71 -39.15 1.68
C ASN A 149 30.60 -40.62 1.17
N PRO A 150 29.47 -41.07 0.57
CA PRO A 150 29.57 -42.25 -0.28
C PRO A 150 28.73 -42.14 -1.57
N SER A 151 29.28 -41.50 -2.61
CA SER A 151 29.05 -41.88 -4.02
C SER A 151 29.73 -40.91 -4.98
N LEU A 152 31.05 -41.04 -5.14
CA LEU A 152 31.79 -40.44 -6.24
C LEU A 152 31.68 -41.37 -7.46
N SER A 153 31.01 -40.91 -8.52
CA SER A 153 31.27 -41.39 -9.87
C SER A 153 31.19 -40.24 -10.88
N ASN A 154 32.25 -40.16 -11.67
CA ASN A 154 32.60 -39.14 -12.65
C ASN A 154 31.67 -39.09 -13.86
N GLN A 155 31.54 -37.91 -14.47
CA GLN A 155 31.44 -37.67 -15.93
C GLN A 155 31.62 -36.14 -16.16
N ASN A 156 32.71 -35.69 -16.79
CA ASN A 156 33.03 -35.58 -18.23
C ASN A 156 32.39 -34.39 -18.96
N ASN A 157 33.28 -33.62 -19.60
CA ASN A 157 33.10 -32.41 -20.42
C ASN A 157 32.32 -32.62 -21.72
N CYS A 158 31.65 -31.57 -22.22
CA CYS A 158 31.64 -31.08 -23.63
C CYS A 158 30.67 -29.88 -23.72
N SER A 159 31.07 -28.65 -24.07
CA SER A 159 31.44 -28.06 -25.38
C SER A 159 30.30 -27.20 -25.97
N SER A 160 30.67 -25.97 -26.33
CA SER A 160 29.87 -24.88 -26.88
C SER A 160 29.50 -25.08 -28.35
N ASP A 161 28.26 -24.80 -28.73
CA ASP A 161 27.84 -23.64 -29.55
C ASP A 161 26.45 -23.86 -30.17
N ASP A 162 25.75 -22.73 -30.36
CA ASP A 162 24.39 -22.52 -30.85
C ASP A 162 23.27 -22.67 -29.80
N LEU A 163 23.15 -21.66 -28.93
CA LEU A 163 22.11 -21.58 -27.92
C LEU A 163 21.03 -20.56 -28.33
N SER A 164 19.79 -21.03 -28.36
CA SER A 164 18.60 -20.19 -28.50
C SER A 164 18.54 -19.15 -27.37
N ILE A 165 17.95 -17.97 -27.61
CA ILE A 165 17.71 -16.92 -26.59
C ILE A 165 17.13 -17.52 -25.29
N ARG A 166 16.31 -18.56 -25.43
CA ARG A 166 15.75 -19.33 -24.32
C ARG A 166 16.83 -20.00 -23.46
N GLU A 167 17.79 -20.69 -24.08
CA GLU A 167 18.85 -21.40 -23.37
C GLU A 167 19.85 -20.43 -22.73
N GLU A 168 20.11 -19.28 -23.34
CA GLU A 168 20.96 -18.24 -22.76
C GLU A 168 20.31 -17.60 -21.50
N ILE A 169 19.01 -17.29 -21.59
CA ILE A 169 18.26 -16.81 -20.43
C ILE A 169 18.19 -17.90 -19.35
N LEU A 170 17.95 -19.16 -19.71
CA LEU A 170 17.90 -20.26 -18.73
C LEU A 170 19.25 -20.56 -18.08
N ALA A 171 20.35 -20.47 -18.82
CA ALA A 171 21.70 -20.57 -18.28
C ALA A 171 21.96 -19.46 -17.24
N LYS A 172 21.57 -18.22 -17.55
CA LYS A 172 21.72 -17.10 -16.62
C LYS A 172 20.83 -17.24 -15.39
N PHE A 173 19.63 -17.80 -15.53
CA PHE A 173 18.75 -18.11 -14.40
C PHE A 173 19.27 -19.25 -13.53
N SER A 174 19.80 -20.30 -14.15
CA SER A 174 20.45 -21.43 -13.49
C SER A 174 21.66 -20.96 -12.67
N GLU A 175 22.47 -20.05 -13.23
CA GLU A 175 23.57 -19.37 -12.51
C GLU A 175 23.04 -18.54 -11.32
N PHE A 176 21.99 -17.73 -11.52
CA PHE A 176 21.42 -16.91 -10.46
C PHE A 176 20.76 -17.69 -9.33
N LEU A 177 20.25 -18.90 -9.60
CA LEU A 177 19.57 -19.74 -8.62
C LEU A 177 20.45 -20.88 -8.10
N SER A 178 21.67 -21.02 -8.62
CA SER A 178 22.60 -22.12 -8.31
C SER A 178 21.96 -23.51 -8.52
N VAL A 179 21.24 -23.66 -9.64
CA VAL A 179 20.58 -24.91 -10.04
C VAL A 179 21.34 -25.50 -11.23
N ASP A 180 22.02 -26.63 -11.04
CA ASP A 180 22.90 -27.23 -12.06
C ASP A 180 22.16 -27.80 -13.29
N ASP A 181 20.85 -28.01 -13.20
CA ASP A 181 20.02 -28.59 -14.26
C ASP A 181 18.89 -27.64 -14.70
N GLN A 182 19.02 -27.10 -15.91
CA GLN A 182 18.07 -26.15 -16.50
C GLN A 182 16.68 -26.77 -16.72
N SER A 183 16.56 -28.10 -16.84
CA SER A 183 15.29 -28.78 -17.06
C SER A 183 14.37 -28.74 -15.83
N LYS A 184 14.92 -28.42 -14.65
CA LYS A 184 14.19 -28.29 -13.39
C LYS A 184 13.56 -26.90 -13.20
N ILE A 185 13.80 -25.96 -14.11
CA ILE A 185 13.26 -24.60 -14.06
C ILE A 185 11.88 -24.58 -14.75
N ASN A 186 10.83 -24.35 -13.97
CA ASN A 186 9.48 -24.15 -14.47
C ASN A 186 9.32 -22.73 -15.05
N LEU A 187 8.99 -22.68 -16.34
CA LEU A 187 8.97 -21.44 -17.10
C LEU A 187 7.74 -20.56 -16.84
N ASP A 188 6.70 -21.10 -16.22
CA ASP A 188 5.44 -20.41 -15.94
C ASP A 188 5.39 -19.76 -14.55
N ILE A 189 6.50 -19.81 -13.80
CA ILE A 189 6.63 -19.21 -12.47
C ILE A 189 7.29 -17.83 -12.58
N LYS A 190 6.87 -16.88 -11.73
CA LYS A 190 7.46 -15.53 -11.67
C LYS A 190 8.85 -15.56 -11.06
N LEU A 191 9.69 -14.64 -11.48
CA LEU A 191 11.03 -14.43 -10.91
C LEU A 191 11.02 -14.27 -9.38
N LEU A 192 10.08 -13.50 -8.83
CA LEU A 192 9.99 -13.28 -7.39
C LEU A 192 9.67 -14.57 -6.62
N ASP A 193 8.87 -15.45 -7.22
CA ASP A 193 8.44 -16.72 -6.62
C ASP A 193 9.59 -17.74 -6.59
N TYR A 194 10.62 -17.54 -7.42
CA TYR A 194 11.92 -18.23 -7.34
C TYR A 194 12.87 -17.67 -6.26
N GLY A 195 12.45 -16.66 -5.49
CA GLY A 195 13.31 -16.00 -4.52
C GLY A 195 14.27 -14.99 -5.13
N ALA A 196 14.00 -14.50 -6.35
CA ALA A 196 14.74 -13.37 -6.91
C ALA A 196 14.41 -12.09 -6.12
N ASP A 197 15.38 -11.61 -5.35
CA ASP A 197 15.27 -10.34 -4.62
C ASP A 197 15.52 -9.12 -5.53
N SER A 198 15.34 -7.93 -4.98
CA SER A 198 15.51 -6.67 -5.71
C SER A 198 16.90 -6.48 -6.34
N MET A 199 17.95 -7.10 -5.80
CA MET A 199 19.31 -7.02 -6.34
C MET A 199 19.47 -7.91 -7.57
N VAL A 200 18.86 -9.09 -7.55
CA VAL A 200 18.83 -10.07 -8.65
C VAL A 200 18.07 -9.54 -9.83
N ILE A 201 16.94 -8.91 -9.56
CA ILE A 201 16.16 -8.26 -10.60
C ILE A 201 16.97 -7.13 -11.26
N VAL A 202 17.75 -6.38 -10.49
CA VAL A 202 18.63 -5.32 -11.02
C VAL A 202 19.79 -5.90 -11.81
N GLU A 203 20.37 -7.01 -11.37
CA GLU A 203 21.47 -7.67 -12.08
C GLU A 203 20.99 -8.30 -13.39
N LEU A 204 19.86 -8.99 -13.37
CA LEU A 204 19.18 -9.52 -14.55
C LEU A 204 18.79 -8.38 -15.50
N LYS A 205 18.25 -7.27 -14.98
CA LYS A 205 17.96 -6.06 -15.77
C LYS A 205 19.21 -5.56 -16.50
N ASN A 206 20.31 -5.41 -15.77
CA ASN A 206 21.57 -4.92 -16.32
C ASN A 206 22.15 -5.88 -17.35
N TYR A 207 22.04 -7.19 -17.13
CA TYR A 207 22.44 -8.21 -18.09
C TYR A 207 21.59 -8.13 -19.37
N LEU A 208 20.26 -8.13 -19.25
CA LEU A 208 19.36 -8.04 -20.41
C LEU A 208 19.57 -6.75 -21.23
N ASP A 209 19.75 -5.62 -20.54
CA ASP A 209 19.99 -4.32 -21.18
C ASP A 209 21.35 -4.25 -21.89
N LYS A 210 22.35 -5.00 -21.39
CA LYS A 210 23.70 -5.06 -21.95
C LYS A 210 23.81 -6.07 -23.11
N THR A 211 23.15 -7.22 -22.99
CA THR A 211 23.28 -8.33 -23.94
C THR A 211 22.37 -8.17 -25.15
N TYR A 212 21.15 -7.67 -24.96
CA TYR A 212 20.16 -7.55 -26.03
C TYR A 212 19.93 -6.08 -26.37
N THR A 213 19.02 -5.40 -25.66
CA THR A 213 18.76 -3.97 -25.85
C THR A 213 18.27 -3.31 -24.57
N PRO A 214 18.57 -2.02 -24.36
CA PRO A 214 18.18 -1.32 -23.15
C PRO A 214 16.66 -1.15 -23.05
N ASN A 215 16.13 -1.43 -21.86
CA ASN A 215 14.72 -1.26 -21.47
C ASN A 215 13.73 -2.25 -22.09
N ILE A 216 14.12 -3.51 -22.32
CA ILE A 216 13.17 -4.58 -22.72
C ILE A 216 12.05 -4.73 -21.67
N LEU A 217 12.41 -4.80 -20.39
CA LEU A 217 11.48 -4.78 -19.27
C LEU A 217 11.99 -3.85 -18.17
N SER A 218 11.09 -3.19 -17.43
CA SER A 218 11.44 -2.46 -16.20
C SER A 218 11.70 -3.41 -15.03
N ILE A 219 12.37 -2.93 -13.98
CA ILE A 219 12.62 -3.69 -12.74
C ILE A 219 11.30 -4.21 -12.14
N GLN A 220 10.25 -3.39 -12.13
CA GLN A 220 8.93 -3.78 -11.61
C GLN A 220 8.21 -4.80 -12.49
N GLN A 221 8.44 -4.77 -13.81
CA GLN A 221 7.93 -5.80 -14.72
C GLN A 221 8.70 -7.10 -14.55
N LEU A 222 10.04 -7.05 -14.47
CA LEU A 222 10.87 -8.23 -14.21
C LEU A 222 10.47 -8.96 -12.92
N GLN A 223 10.03 -8.23 -11.88
CA GLN A 223 9.52 -8.85 -10.65
C GLN A 223 8.24 -9.69 -10.85
N ASN A 224 7.42 -9.35 -11.85
CA ASN A 224 6.07 -9.88 -11.99
C ASN A 224 5.86 -10.74 -13.24
N VAL A 225 6.85 -10.85 -14.13
CA VAL A 225 6.81 -11.70 -15.31
C VAL A 225 7.26 -13.12 -15.01
N THR A 226 6.69 -14.08 -15.72
CA THR A 226 7.19 -15.46 -15.76
C THR A 226 8.43 -15.57 -16.64
N ILE A 227 9.21 -16.63 -16.49
CA ILE A 227 10.41 -16.86 -17.32
C ILE A 227 10.03 -16.99 -18.79
N ASN A 228 8.90 -17.65 -19.12
CA ASN A 228 8.34 -17.70 -20.46
C ASN A 228 8.03 -16.29 -21.01
N GLN A 229 7.39 -15.44 -20.22
CA GLN A 229 7.08 -14.06 -20.62
C GLN A 229 8.34 -13.22 -20.82
N LEU A 230 9.37 -13.44 -20.01
CA LEU A 230 10.67 -12.81 -20.19
C LEU A 230 11.34 -13.23 -21.50
N ILE A 231 11.45 -14.54 -21.75
CA ILE A 231 12.03 -15.08 -23.00
C ILE A 231 11.30 -14.51 -24.22
N GLN A 232 9.97 -14.47 -24.16
CA GLN A 232 9.15 -13.94 -25.25
C GLN A 232 9.37 -12.42 -25.44
N SER A 233 9.48 -11.65 -24.37
CA SER A 233 9.75 -10.20 -24.43
C SER A 233 11.12 -9.88 -25.04
N VAL A 234 12.14 -10.68 -24.71
CA VAL A 234 13.49 -10.54 -25.29
C VAL A 234 13.48 -10.97 -26.76
N THR A 235 12.81 -12.08 -27.09
CA THR A 235 12.69 -12.58 -28.46
C THR A 235 11.97 -11.57 -29.36
N ASP A 236 10.89 -10.95 -28.87
CA ASP A 236 10.14 -9.92 -29.59
C ASP A 236 10.95 -8.62 -29.78
N ALA A 237 11.77 -8.26 -28.80
CA ALA A 237 12.67 -7.12 -28.91
C ALA A 237 13.77 -7.36 -29.97
N MET A 238 14.37 -8.56 -29.97
CA MET A 238 15.38 -8.97 -30.94
C MET A 238 14.80 -9.06 -32.36
N ASN A 239 13.60 -9.60 -32.52
CA ASN A 239 12.92 -9.67 -33.83
C ASN A 239 12.59 -8.28 -34.40
N LYS A 240 12.26 -7.30 -33.55
CA LYS A 240 12.03 -5.90 -33.97
C LYS A 240 13.31 -5.19 -34.42
N LEU A 241 14.46 -5.56 -33.86
CA LEU A 241 15.76 -4.97 -34.22
C LEU A 241 16.33 -5.59 -35.51
N ASN A 242 16.08 -6.88 -35.74
CA ASN A 242 16.62 -7.63 -36.87
C ASN A 242 15.83 -7.46 -38.18
N GLY A 243 14.91 -6.50 -38.28
CA GLY A 243 14.30 -6.08 -39.55
C GLY A 243 13.48 -7.13 -40.31
N ASN A 244 13.09 -8.24 -39.67
CA ASN A 244 12.24 -9.25 -40.30
C ASN A 244 10.75 -8.89 -40.11
N GLU A 245 10.26 -7.94 -40.91
CA GLU A 245 8.83 -7.82 -41.20
C GLU A 245 8.36 -9.02 -42.03
N ASN A 246 8.15 -10.17 -41.38
CA ASN A 246 7.38 -11.25 -42.00
C ASN A 246 5.91 -11.13 -41.62
N LYS A 247 5.13 -10.78 -42.64
CA LYS A 247 3.67 -10.78 -42.74
C LYS A 247 3.08 -12.13 -42.32
N SER A 248 2.91 -12.35 -41.03
CA SER A 248 1.99 -13.35 -40.46
C SER A 248 1.19 -12.76 -39.28
N ILE A 249 1.11 -11.42 -39.24
CA ILE A 249 0.26 -10.66 -38.33
C ILE A 249 -1.19 -10.78 -38.79
N LYS A 250 -1.82 -11.93 -38.50
CA LYS A 250 -3.29 -12.03 -38.41
C LYS A 250 -3.83 -13.25 -37.65
N LYS A 251 -3.01 -14.13 -37.05
CA LYS A 251 -3.56 -15.30 -36.34
C LYS A 251 -2.94 -15.71 -35.00
N SER A 252 -2.01 -14.96 -34.42
CA SER A 252 -1.42 -15.29 -33.11
C SER A 252 -1.39 -14.13 -32.11
N ASN A 253 -2.29 -13.15 -32.23
CA ASN A 253 -2.62 -12.21 -31.13
C ASN A 253 -3.58 -12.83 -30.10
N LYS A 254 -3.34 -14.08 -29.72
CA LYS A 254 -4.01 -14.74 -28.60
C LYS A 254 -2.87 -15.26 -27.71
N LEU A 255 -2.85 -14.80 -26.45
CA LEU A 255 -2.00 -15.24 -25.32
C LEU A 255 -0.94 -14.24 -24.80
N ILE A 256 -1.14 -12.93 -25.01
CA ILE A 256 -0.85 -11.94 -23.94
C ILE A 256 -2.14 -11.16 -23.70
N GLN A 257 -3.13 -11.83 -23.11
CA GLN A 257 -4.20 -11.11 -22.45
C GLN A 257 -3.60 -10.56 -21.15
N GLN A 258 -3.28 -9.26 -21.12
CA GLN A 258 -3.64 -8.48 -19.94
C GLN A 258 -5.07 -8.90 -19.61
N LYS A 259 -5.29 -9.49 -18.44
CA LYS A 259 -6.64 -9.86 -18.00
C LYS A 259 -7.49 -8.60 -18.17
N GLN A 260 -8.33 -8.57 -19.20
CA GLN A 260 -9.08 -7.38 -19.52
C GLN A 260 -10.06 -7.20 -18.37
N ILE A 261 -9.86 -6.15 -17.58
CA ILE A 261 -10.72 -5.87 -16.42
C ILE A 261 -12.13 -5.65 -16.98
N ASP A 262 -13.05 -6.47 -16.49
CA ASP A 262 -14.46 -6.32 -16.78
C ASP A 262 -15.03 -5.22 -15.88
N TRP A 263 -14.90 -3.97 -16.33
CA TRP A 263 -15.34 -2.82 -15.55
C TRP A 263 -16.85 -2.83 -15.28
N VAL A 264 -17.65 -3.43 -16.17
CA VAL A 264 -19.09 -3.58 -15.97
C VAL A 264 -19.37 -4.49 -14.77
N LYS A 265 -18.56 -5.52 -14.60
CA LYS A 265 -18.60 -6.36 -13.39
C LYS A 265 -18.06 -5.63 -12.17
N GLU A 266 -16.95 -4.89 -12.29
CA GLU A 266 -16.31 -4.20 -11.15
C GLU A 266 -17.19 -3.11 -10.53
N ILE A 267 -17.95 -2.37 -11.33
CA ILE A 267 -18.87 -1.33 -10.82
C ILE A 267 -20.19 -1.89 -10.26
N LYS A 268 -20.49 -3.17 -10.52
CA LYS A 268 -21.74 -3.80 -10.08
C LYS A 268 -21.67 -4.12 -8.59
N LEU A 269 -22.52 -3.45 -7.80
CA LEU A 269 -22.63 -3.71 -6.38
C LEU A 269 -23.28 -5.09 -6.12
N ASP A 270 -22.67 -5.86 -5.22
CA ASP A 270 -23.19 -7.14 -4.70
C ASP A 270 -24.66 -6.98 -4.27
N SER A 271 -25.53 -7.88 -4.75
CA SER A 271 -26.98 -7.84 -4.49
C SER A 271 -27.37 -8.01 -3.02
N SER A 272 -26.50 -8.59 -2.20
CA SER A 272 -26.71 -8.74 -0.75
C SER A 272 -26.62 -7.42 0.00
N ILE A 273 -25.94 -6.42 -0.57
CA ILE A 273 -25.80 -5.09 0.02
C ILE A 273 -27.04 -4.27 -0.29
N LYS A 274 -28.03 -4.38 0.61
CA LYS A 274 -29.24 -3.55 0.63
C LYS A 274 -29.84 -3.53 2.05
N PRO A 275 -30.42 -2.41 2.49
CA PRO A 275 -31.24 -2.39 3.70
C PRO A 275 -32.57 -3.12 3.49
N THR A 276 -33.22 -3.54 4.58
CA THR A 276 -34.59 -4.04 4.52
C THR A 276 -35.58 -2.88 4.46
N ASP A 277 -36.78 -3.11 3.92
CA ASP A 277 -37.83 -2.08 3.85
C ASP A 277 -38.21 -1.54 5.23
N GLU A 278 -38.16 -2.39 6.26
CA GLU A 278 -38.38 -2.00 7.65
C GLU A 278 -37.31 -1.03 8.16
N MET A 279 -36.02 -1.28 7.84
CA MET A 279 -34.93 -0.36 8.19
C MET A 279 -35.10 1.00 7.52
N ILE A 280 -35.50 1.02 6.24
CA ILE A 280 -35.75 2.27 5.50
C ILE A 280 -36.92 3.02 6.16
N LYS A 281 -38.02 2.33 6.46
CA LYS A 281 -39.21 2.92 7.10
C LYS A 281 -38.87 3.53 8.46
N LEU A 282 -38.16 2.78 9.32
CA LEU A 282 -37.74 3.24 10.64
C LEU A 282 -36.79 4.44 10.53
N PHE A 283 -35.84 4.40 9.59
CA PHE A 283 -34.92 5.52 9.36
C PHE A 283 -35.67 6.80 8.95
N LYS A 284 -36.62 6.71 8.01
CA LYS A 284 -37.44 7.85 7.58
C LYS A 284 -38.29 8.41 8.75
N GLN A 285 -38.85 7.56 9.60
CA GLN A 285 -39.59 7.99 10.80
C GLN A 285 -38.70 8.73 11.80
N LEU A 286 -37.51 8.18 12.10
CA LEU A 286 -36.56 8.80 13.02
C LEU A 286 -36.05 10.16 12.49
N GLN A 287 -35.86 10.31 11.17
CA GLN A 287 -35.48 11.59 10.59
C GLN A 287 -36.57 12.66 10.71
N GLN A 288 -37.85 12.30 10.61
CA GLN A 288 -38.96 13.25 10.78
C GLN A 288 -39.14 13.67 12.24
N GLN A 289 -38.78 12.79 13.19
CA GLN A 289 -38.86 13.05 14.63
C GLN A 289 -37.61 13.73 15.21
N ALA A 290 -36.48 13.68 14.51
CA ALA A 290 -35.23 14.28 14.94
C ALA A 290 -35.34 15.82 14.96
N SER A 291 -35.30 16.40 16.17
CA SER A 291 -35.05 17.83 16.34
C SER A 291 -33.67 18.20 15.76
N THR A 292 -33.47 19.48 15.45
CA THR A 292 -32.21 20.02 14.87
C THR A 292 -30.95 19.81 15.73
N THR A 293 -31.07 19.19 16.91
CA THR A 293 -30.04 18.98 17.93
C THR A 293 -29.72 17.50 18.19
N THR A 294 -29.67 16.67 17.14
CA THR A 294 -29.23 15.27 17.29
C THR A 294 -27.70 15.16 17.31
N SER A 295 -27.15 14.64 18.41
CA SER A 295 -25.72 14.36 18.54
C SER A 295 -25.40 12.99 17.93
N ASN A 296 -24.63 12.95 16.84
CA ASN A 296 -24.34 11.75 16.07
C ASN A 296 -23.22 10.92 16.74
N THR A 297 -23.33 9.61 16.69
CA THR A 297 -22.21 8.68 16.92
C THR A 297 -21.60 8.31 15.57
N VAL A 298 -20.32 8.62 15.40
CA VAL A 298 -19.61 8.51 14.12
C VAL A 298 -18.69 7.29 14.11
N PHE A 299 -18.69 6.54 13.01
CA PHE A 299 -17.66 5.57 12.69
C PHE A 299 -16.73 6.15 11.61
N LEU A 300 -15.51 6.50 12.00
CA LEU A 300 -14.51 7.13 11.15
C LEU A 300 -13.46 6.09 10.71
N THR A 301 -13.35 5.90 9.40
CA THR A 301 -12.21 5.20 8.80
C THR A 301 -11.17 6.23 8.34
N GLY A 302 -9.89 5.82 8.33
CA GLY A 302 -8.81 6.69 7.86
C GLY A 302 -8.39 7.78 8.87
N SER A 303 -8.74 7.65 10.15
CA SER A 303 -8.35 8.59 11.22
C SER A 303 -6.83 8.74 11.41
N SER A 304 -6.05 7.75 10.96
CA SER A 304 -4.58 7.77 10.92
C SER A 304 -4.00 8.38 9.63
N GLY A 305 -4.85 8.85 8.72
CA GLY A 305 -4.47 9.52 7.47
C GLY A 305 -4.43 11.03 7.60
N PHE A 306 -3.81 11.69 6.61
CA PHE A 306 -3.58 13.14 6.65
C PHE A 306 -4.87 13.96 6.75
N ILE A 307 -5.90 13.68 5.95
CA ILE A 307 -7.19 14.40 6.06
C ILE A 307 -8.00 13.88 7.26
N GLY A 308 -7.95 12.58 7.53
CA GLY A 308 -8.77 11.93 8.54
C GLY A 308 -8.49 12.40 9.97
N ILE A 309 -7.25 12.79 10.29
CA ILE A 309 -6.91 13.35 11.60
C ILE A 309 -7.52 14.75 11.81
N TYR A 310 -7.66 15.55 10.75
CA TYR A 310 -8.33 16.86 10.83
C TYR A 310 -9.85 16.68 10.89
N ILE A 311 -10.41 15.71 10.15
CA ILE A 311 -11.82 15.32 10.30
C ILE A 311 -12.07 14.92 11.76
N LEU A 312 -11.24 14.03 12.34
CA LEU A 312 -11.35 13.63 13.74
C LEU A 312 -11.31 14.83 14.68
N PHE A 313 -10.33 15.73 14.49
CA PHE A 313 -10.17 16.95 15.27
C PHE A 313 -11.44 17.81 15.26
N TYR A 314 -12.03 18.10 14.09
CA TYR A 314 -13.24 18.94 14.04
C TYR A 314 -14.51 18.20 14.51
N LEU A 315 -14.58 16.88 14.35
CA LEU A 315 -15.69 16.08 14.86
C LEU A 315 -15.74 16.12 16.38
N ILE A 316 -14.62 15.89 17.07
CA ILE A 316 -14.63 15.84 18.54
C ILE A 316 -14.91 17.20 19.18
N LYS A 317 -14.57 18.30 18.49
CA LYS A 317 -14.93 19.67 18.91
C LYS A 317 -16.40 20.01 18.66
N SER A 318 -17.08 19.28 17.79
CA SER A 318 -18.49 19.52 17.48
C SER A 318 -19.40 19.06 18.62
N VAL A 319 -20.36 19.91 19.00
CA VAL A 319 -21.44 19.56 19.94
C VAL A 319 -22.41 18.53 19.35
N ASN A 320 -22.50 18.46 18.02
CA ASN A 320 -23.35 17.53 17.28
C ASN A 320 -22.69 16.16 17.06
N CYS A 321 -21.56 15.90 17.72
CA CYS A 321 -20.87 14.62 17.70
C CYS A 321 -20.59 14.15 19.14
N LYS A 322 -21.17 13.00 19.48
CA LYS A 322 -21.09 12.41 20.83
C LYS A 322 -19.83 11.57 21.01
N ILE A 323 -19.61 10.64 20.08
CA ILE A 323 -18.51 9.66 20.09
C ILE A 323 -18.00 9.48 18.66
N VAL A 324 -16.69 9.29 18.52
CA VAL A 324 -16.05 8.91 17.26
C VAL A 324 -15.34 7.58 17.42
N TYR A 325 -15.93 6.52 16.87
CA TYR A 325 -15.28 5.22 16.73
C TYR A 325 -14.25 5.29 15.60
N CYS A 326 -12.97 5.12 15.94
CA CYS A 326 -11.86 5.26 15.00
C CYS A 326 -11.33 3.88 14.61
N LEU A 327 -11.64 3.41 13.40
CA LEU A 327 -11.10 2.15 12.89
C LEU A 327 -9.60 2.29 12.61
N ILE A 328 -8.78 1.48 13.29
CA ILE A 328 -7.32 1.57 13.18
C ILE A 328 -6.64 0.20 13.35
N ARG A 329 -5.60 -0.03 12.53
CA ARG A 329 -4.79 -1.26 12.55
C ARG A 329 -3.72 -1.19 13.63
N ARG A 330 -4.01 -1.69 14.83
CA ARG A 330 -3.08 -1.79 15.98
C ARG A 330 -3.32 -3.08 16.75
N LYS A 331 -2.40 -3.46 17.63
CA LYS A 331 -2.51 -4.71 18.39
C LYS A 331 -3.36 -4.55 19.64
N THR A 332 -3.35 -3.37 20.26
CA THR A 332 -4.09 -3.10 21.50
C THR A 332 -4.78 -1.74 21.47
N ILE A 333 -5.85 -1.58 22.26
CA ILE A 333 -6.59 -0.32 22.38
C ILE A 333 -5.69 0.78 22.95
N VAL A 334 -4.81 0.44 23.90
CA VAL A 334 -3.85 1.40 24.49
C VAL A 334 -2.91 1.93 23.42
N GLU A 335 -2.31 1.05 22.61
CA GLU A 335 -1.43 1.43 21.50
C GLU A 335 -2.16 2.32 20.48
N ALA A 336 -3.42 1.99 20.17
CA ALA A 336 -4.25 2.77 19.27
C ALA A 336 -4.56 4.18 19.80
N THR A 337 -4.93 4.28 21.08
CA THR A 337 -5.17 5.57 21.75
C THR A 337 -3.91 6.41 21.77
N THR A 338 -2.78 5.84 22.23
CA THR A 338 -1.49 6.52 22.27
C THR A 338 -1.09 7.02 20.87
N PHE A 339 -1.24 6.17 19.85
CA PHE A 339 -0.93 6.58 18.48
C PHE A 339 -1.78 7.76 18.00
N LEU A 340 -3.11 7.74 18.19
CA LEU A 340 -3.97 8.85 17.75
C LEU A 340 -3.65 10.14 18.48
N ILE A 341 -3.35 10.07 19.79
CA ILE A 341 -2.93 11.23 20.58
C ILE A 341 -1.60 11.79 20.09
N GLU A 342 -0.59 10.93 19.88
CA GLU A 342 0.70 11.36 19.34
C GLU A 342 0.55 11.91 17.92
N PHE A 343 -0.36 11.36 17.11
CA PHE A 343 -0.64 11.88 15.79
C PHE A 343 -1.27 13.29 15.83
N LEU A 344 -2.22 13.54 16.74
CA LEU A 344 -2.74 14.89 17.00
C LEU A 344 -1.63 15.87 17.44
N LYS A 345 -0.65 15.42 18.24
CA LYS A 345 0.49 16.24 18.67
C LYS A 345 1.44 16.56 17.53
N VAL A 346 1.78 15.58 16.69
CA VAL A 346 2.61 15.78 15.48
C VAL A 346 1.97 16.81 14.54
N HIS A 347 0.64 16.80 14.44
CA HIS A 347 -0.13 17.78 13.68
C HIS A 347 -0.35 19.12 14.41
N GLN A 348 0.15 19.25 15.65
CA GLN A 348 0.00 20.42 16.53
C GLN A 348 -1.47 20.81 16.81
N LEU A 349 -2.34 19.80 16.87
CA LEU A 349 -3.77 19.96 17.13
C LEU A 349 -4.13 19.69 18.60
N TYR A 350 -3.35 18.85 19.28
CA TYR A 350 -3.65 18.35 20.64
C TYR A 350 -3.88 19.46 21.67
N ASN A 351 -3.05 20.51 21.66
CA ASN A 351 -3.13 21.59 22.66
C ASN A 351 -4.40 22.47 22.52
N GLN A 352 -5.17 22.29 21.45
CA GLN A 352 -6.43 23.00 21.20
C GLN A 352 -7.65 22.21 21.68
N LEU A 353 -7.42 21.06 22.33
CA LEU A 353 -8.47 20.12 22.75
C LEU A 353 -8.64 20.10 24.26
N THR A 354 -9.89 19.99 24.71
CA THR A 354 -10.20 19.71 26.12
C THR A 354 -10.18 18.20 26.39
N THR A 355 -10.07 17.83 27.68
CA THR A 355 -10.17 16.43 28.10
C THR A 355 -11.47 15.78 27.64
N ASP A 356 -12.59 16.51 27.70
CA ASP A 356 -13.90 16.00 27.27
C ASP A 356 -13.96 15.75 25.75
N GLU A 357 -13.35 16.63 24.94
CA GLU A 357 -13.24 16.42 23.49
C GLU A 357 -12.40 15.17 23.19
N ILE A 358 -11.27 14.98 23.88
CA ILE A 358 -10.41 13.78 23.72
C ILE A 358 -11.16 12.50 24.12
N ASN A 359 -11.97 12.55 25.19
CA ASN A 359 -12.74 11.41 25.69
C ASN A 359 -13.78 10.87 24.68
N LYS A 360 -14.16 11.67 23.67
CA LYS A 360 -15.03 11.24 22.57
C LYS A 360 -14.36 10.25 21.62
N ILE A 361 -13.03 10.16 21.60
CA ILE A 361 -12.28 9.24 20.72
C ILE A 361 -12.37 7.82 21.28
N LYS A 362 -12.90 6.88 20.50
CA LYS A 362 -12.97 5.45 20.84
C LYS A 362 -12.27 4.61 19.76
N PRO A 363 -11.03 4.17 19.97
CA PRO A 363 -10.35 3.34 18.98
C PRO A 363 -11.04 1.99 18.81
N VAL A 364 -11.12 1.53 17.56
CA VAL A 364 -11.63 0.22 17.17
C VAL A 364 -10.53 -0.51 16.43
N LEU A 365 -10.06 -1.63 16.97
CA LEU A 365 -9.00 -2.43 16.37
C LEU A 365 -9.56 -3.22 15.21
N GLY A 366 -9.19 -2.87 13.99
CA GLY A 366 -9.66 -3.56 12.80
C GLY A 366 -8.95 -3.08 11.54
N ASP A 367 -9.19 -3.80 10.46
CA ASP A 367 -8.64 -3.53 9.14
C ASP A 367 -9.77 -3.22 8.16
N TYR A 368 -9.66 -2.05 7.53
CA TYR A 368 -10.62 -1.54 6.57
C TYR A 368 -10.85 -2.47 5.37
N THR A 369 -9.87 -3.34 5.05
CA THR A 369 -9.88 -4.22 3.88
C THR A 369 -10.42 -5.62 4.15
N LEU A 370 -10.67 -5.97 5.42
CA LEU A 370 -11.14 -7.30 5.81
C LEU A 370 -12.66 -7.33 5.96
N ASP A 371 -13.24 -8.51 5.79
CA ASP A 371 -14.65 -8.76 6.07
C ASP A 371 -15.02 -8.33 7.49
N SER A 372 -16.13 -7.59 7.61
CA SER A 372 -16.59 -7.01 8.88
C SER A 372 -15.50 -6.18 9.59
N PHE A 373 -14.60 -5.58 8.82
CA PHE A 373 -13.39 -4.88 9.28
C PHE A 373 -12.43 -5.74 10.13
N GLY A 374 -12.51 -7.07 10.04
CA GLY A 374 -11.78 -7.99 10.91
C GLY A 374 -12.25 -8.01 12.37
N LEU A 375 -13.44 -7.47 12.66
CA LEU A 375 -14.04 -7.47 13.99
C LEU A 375 -14.73 -8.79 14.30
N SER A 376 -14.83 -9.14 15.59
CA SER A 376 -15.71 -10.24 16.00
C SER A 376 -17.17 -9.88 15.76
N VAL A 377 -18.03 -10.88 15.60
CA VAL A 377 -19.47 -10.70 15.38
C VAL A 377 -20.09 -9.82 16.47
N ASP A 378 -19.73 -10.04 17.74
CA ASP A 378 -20.23 -9.27 18.88
C ASP A 378 -19.79 -7.80 18.83
N GLN A 379 -18.52 -7.55 18.53
CA GLN A 379 -17.99 -6.19 18.39
C GLN A 379 -18.65 -5.45 17.23
N TYR A 380 -18.73 -6.10 16.08
CA TYR A 380 -19.35 -5.54 14.88
C TYR A 380 -20.82 -5.20 15.14
N THR A 381 -21.58 -6.12 15.74
CA THR A 381 -22.99 -5.93 16.11
C THR A 381 -23.18 -4.79 17.11
N ASN A 382 -22.37 -4.76 18.19
CA ASN A 382 -22.47 -3.74 19.23
C ASN A 382 -22.17 -2.34 18.67
N ILE A 383 -21.07 -2.18 17.93
CA ILE A 383 -20.73 -0.89 17.31
C ILE A 383 -21.82 -0.50 16.30
N SER A 384 -22.30 -1.45 15.50
CA SER A 384 -23.35 -1.23 14.51
C SER A 384 -24.65 -0.67 15.11
N ASN A 385 -25.06 -1.15 16.28
CA ASN A 385 -26.28 -0.68 16.93
C ASN A 385 -26.19 0.79 17.39
N ASN A 386 -24.98 1.26 17.69
CA ASN A 386 -24.74 2.58 18.25
C ASN A 386 -24.37 3.65 17.21
N VAL A 387 -23.83 3.27 16.05
CA VAL A 387 -23.38 4.22 15.02
C VAL A 387 -24.57 4.78 14.22
N ASP A 388 -24.54 6.08 13.95
CA ASP A 388 -25.52 6.80 13.12
C ASP A 388 -24.97 7.17 11.74
N LEU A 389 -23.67 7.47 11.69
CA LEU A 389 -22.98 8.03 10.54
C LEU A 389 -21.61 7.36 10.35
N ILE A 390 -21.36 6.87 9.15
CA ILE A 390 -20.06 6.38 8.71
C ILE A 390 -19.38 7.50 7.93
N ILE A 391 -18.18 7.91 8.34
CA ILE A 391 -17.33 8.83 7.56
C ILE A 391 -16.16 8.02 7.03
N ASN A 392 -16.15 7.80 5.72
CA ASN A 392 -15.09 7.07 5.05
C ASN A 392 -14.06 8.03 4.45
N SER A 393 -12.92 8.17 5.13
CA SER A 393 -11.76 8.95 4.64
C SER A 393 -10.53 8.10 4.35
N ALA A 394 -10.64 6.78 4.54
CA ALA A 394 -9.57 5.84 4.23
C ALA A 394 -9.25 5.84 2.73
N ALA A 395 -7.95 5.95 2.42
CA ALA A 395 -7.42 5.84 1.07
C ALA A 395 -5.90 5.64 1.11
N SER A 396 -5.38 4.65 0.37
CA SER A 396 -3.99 4.67 -0.10
C SER A 396 -3.92 5.44 -1.42
N VAL A 397 -3.25 6.59 -1.37
CA VAL A 397 -3.03 7.42 -2.55
C VAL A 397 -1.65 7.05 -3.09
N ASN A 398 -1.63 6.17 -4.09
CA ASN A 398 -0.42 5.81 -4.81
C ASN A 398 -0.68 5.83 -6.31
N TYR A 399 -0.21 6.89 -6.96
CA TYR A 399 -0.40 7.14 -8.39
C TYR A 399 0.40 6.18 -9.30
N GLN A 400 1.21 5.28 -8.73
CA GLN A 400 2.00 4.29 -9.46
C GLN A 400 1.40 2.89 -9.42
N MET A 401 0.36 2.66 -8.61
CA MET A 401 -0.28 1.35 -8.50
C MET A 401 -1.28 1.13 -9.62
N GLY A 402 -1.33 -0.12 -10.11
CA GLY A 402 -2.39 -0.58 -10.99
C GLY A 402 -3.72 -0.70 -10.25
N TYR A 403 -4.81 -0.89 -11.01
CA TYR A 403 -6.14 -1.03 -10.42
C TYR A 403 -6.23 -2.19 -9.42
N GLU A 404 -5.77 -3.39 -9.78
CA GLU A 404 -5.89 -4.59 -8.94
C GLU A 404 -5.28 -4.40 -7.54
N ASP A 405 -4.09 -3.78 -7.46
CA ASP A 405 -3.46 -3.49 -6.16
C ASP A 405 -4.18 -2.37 -5.41
N SER A 406 -4.71 -1.37 -6.13
CA SER A 406 -5.43 -0.24 -5.54
C SER A 406 -6.85 -0.60 -5.08
N LYS A 407 -7.45 -1.63 -5.70
CA LYS A 407 -8.82 -2.10 -5.50
C LYS A 407 -9.06 -2.56 -4.07
N VAL A 408 -8.10 -3.26 -3.47
CA VAL A 408 -8.21 -3.77 -2.09
C VAL A 408 -8.52 -2.64 -1.10
N GLU A 409 -7.82 -1.52 -1.19
CA GLU A 409 -8.08 -0.39 -0.28
C GLU A 409 -9.15 0.57 -0.79
N SER A 410 -9.25 0.78 -2.11
CA SER A 410 -10.14 1.82 -2.65
C SER A 410 -11.57 1.34 -2.82
N VAL A 411 -11.77 0.03 -3.08
CA VAL A 411 -13.06 -0.60 -3.40
C VAL A 411 -13.52 -1.52 -2.29
N GLU A 412 -12.72 -2.51 -1.87
CA GLU A 412 -13.18 -3.52 -0.91
C GLU A 412 -13.58 -2.88 0.43
N GLY A 413 -12.78 -1.94 0.93
CA GLY A 413 -13.16 -1.25 2.16
C GLY A 413 -14.43 -0.39 2.04
N VAL A 414 -14.76 0.13 0.84
CA VAL A 414 -16.03 0.84 0.61
C VAL A 414 -17.19 -0.15 0.67
N LEU A 415 -17.01 -1.36 0.12
CA LEU A 415 -17.99 -2.44 0.25
C LEU A 415 -18.22 -2.82 1.72
N GLN A 416 -17.16 -2.88 2.54
CA GLN A 416 -17.30 -3.11 3.98
C GLN A 416 -18.08 -1.98 4.69
N CYS A 417 -17.83 -0.71 4.33
CA CYS A 417 -18.66 0.41 4.82
C CYS A 417 -20.13 0.29 4.41
N LEU A 418 -20.42 -0.12 3.17
CA LEU A 418 -21.78 -0.31 2.70
C LEU A 418 -22.46 -1.48 3.43
N ARG A 419 -21.78 -2.62 3.61
CA ARG A 419 -22.28 -3.75 4.43
C ARG A 419 -22.58 -3.30 5.85
N PHE A 420 -21.69 -2.52 6.47
CA PHE A 420 -21.89 -1.98 7.82
C PHE A 420 -23.07 -1.01 7.89
N SER A 421 -23.31 -0.24 6.84
CA SER A 421 -24.44 0.69 6.76
C SER A 421 -25.81 -0.01 6.77
N CYS A 422 -25.89 -1.26 6.31
CA CYS A 422 -27.11 -2.07 6.31
C CYS A 422 -27.24 -3.04 7.50
N HIS A 423 -26.21 -3.20 8.33
CA HIS A 423 -26.22 -4.18 9.40
C HIS A 423 -27.02 -3.68 10.62
N ASN A 424 -28.03 -4.43 11.08
CA ASN A 424 -28.95 -4.15 12.20
C ASN A 424 -29.80 -2.86 12.10
N LYS A 425 -29.17 -1.73 11.80
CA LYS A 425 -29.74 -0.40 11.67
C LYS A 425 -29.15 0.28 10.45
N LEU A 426 -29.99 1.00 9.70
CA LEU A 426 -29.56 1.83 8.58
C LEU A 426 -28.75 3.03 9.07
N LYS A 427 -27.57 3.22 8.46
CA LYS A 427 -26.64 4.30 8.78
C LYS A 427 -26.38 5.14 7.54
N LYS A 428 -26.12 6.43 7.75
CA LYS A 428 -25.68 7.34 6.68
C LYS A 428 -24.23 7.02 6.31
N LEU A 429 -23.87 7.11 5.03
CA LEU A 429 -22.49 7.00 4.55
C LEU A 429 -22.01 8.32 3.95
N PHE A 430 -20.94 8.88 4.52
CA PHE A 430 -20.25 10.05 4.02
C PHE A 430 -18.90 9.65 3.44
N GLN A 431 -18.76 9.75 2.12
CA GLN A 431 -17.58 9.31 1.39
C GLN A 431 -16.69 10.49 1.01
N VAL A 432 -15.41 10.43 1.38
CA VAL A 432 -14.39 11.33 0.85
C VAL A 432 -13.83 10.77 -0.46
N SER A 433 -14.04 11.51 -1.53
CA SER A 433 -13.56 11.23 -2.89
C SER A 433 -12.66 12.36 -3.40
N THR A 434 -12.33 12.36 -4.68
CA THR A 434 -11.37 13.29 -5.29
C THR A 434 -11.92 13.90 -6.57
N LEU A 435 -11.59 15.17 -6.80
CA LEU A 435 -11.84 15.87 -8.06
C LEU A 435 -11.07 15.24 -9.24
N GLY A 436 -10.01 14.45 -8.98
CA GLY A 436 -9.21 13.82 -10.04
C GLY A 436 -9.96 12.82 -10.92
N ILE A 437 -11.16 12.38 -10.52
CA ILE A 437 -11.99 11.45 -11.31
C ILE A 437 -12.57 12.09 -12.58
N TYR A 438 -12.57 13.43 -12.68
CA TYR A 438 -13.12 14.18 -13.82
C TYR A 438 -12.18 14.25 -15.04
N SER A 439 -11.11 13.45 -15.09
CA SER A 439 -10.09 13.55 -16.13
C SER A 439 -10.32 12.57 -17.28
N ASP A 440 -10.76 13.06 -18.45
CA ASP A 440 -10.60 12.35 -19.74
C ASP A 440 -9.35 12.85 -20.48
N ASP A 441 -8.87 12.02 -21.41
CA ASP A 441 -7.82 12.29 -22.41
C ASP A 441 -8.07 13.55 -23.26
N LYS A 442 -9.31 14.07 -23.28
CA LYS A 442 -9.71 15.28 -24.03
C LYS A 442 -10.02 16.50 -23.16
N GLY A 443 -10.00 16.37 -21.83
CA GLY A 443 -10.44 17.43 -20.92
C GLY A 443 -11.97 17.68 -20.94
N ASP A 444 -12.74 16.76 -21.51
CA ASP A 444 -14.20 16.81 -21.51
C ASP A 444 -14.76 16.39 -20.14
N ASN A 445 -15.86 17.02 -19.72
CA ASN A 445 -16.51 16.80 -18.43
C ASN A 445 -17.11 15.39 -18.35
N LEU A 446 -16.49 14.47 -17.62
CA LEU A 446 -16.92 13.07 -17.63
C LEU A 446 -17.97 12.66 -16.61
N ASP A 447 -18.20 13.35 -15.47
CA ASP A 447 -19.07 12.71 -14.46
C ASP A 447 -19.81 13.61 -13.46
N ASP A 448 -21.06 13.94 -13.79
CA ASP A 448 -22.12 14.20 -12.80
C ASP A 448 -23.17 13.07 -12.82
N TYR A 449 -22.77 11.85 -13.20
CA TYR A 449 -23.65 10.69 -13.34
C TYR A 449 -24.80 10.89 -14.34
N THR A 450 -24.66 11.87 -15.23
CA THR A 450 -25.66 12.33 -16.21
C THR A 450 -25.98 11.28 -17.26
N PHE A 451 -25.11 10.28 -17.45
CA PHE A 451 -25.38 9.16 -18.32
C PHE A 451 -26.16 8.06 -17.57
N ALA A 452 -27.29 7.65 -18.15
CA ALA A 452 -28.13 6.56 -17.64
C ALA A 452 -27.41 5.20 -17.62
N GLN A 453 -26.32 5.08 -18.39
CA GLN A 453 -25.44 3.92 -18.40
C GLN A 453 -23.99 4.38 -18.27
N ILE A 454 -23.24 3.58 -17.53
CA ILE A 454 -21.82 3.81 -17.24
C ILE A 454 -21.06 3.69 -18.56
N ASP A 455 -20.13 4.60 -18.87
CA ASP A 455 -19.19 4.41 -19.97
C ASP A 455 -17.90 3.78 -19.41
N PRO A 456 -17.66 2.47 -19.61
CA PRO A 456 -16.42 1.83 -19.18
C PRO A 456 -15.15 2.48 -19.74
N LYS A 457 -15.27 3.28 -20.81
CA LYS A 457 -14.15 4.04 -21.39
C LYS A 457 -13.58 5.07 -20.42
N ILE A 458 -14.39 5.63 -19.53
CA ILE A 458 -13.96 6.57 -18.48
C ILE A 458 -12.95 5.90 -17.54
N ILE A 459 -13.15 4.61 -17.28
CA ILE A 459 -12.28 3.82 -16.40
C ILE A 459 -11.10 3.21 -17.19
N GLN A 460 -11.32 2.96 -18.48
CA GLN A 460 -10.32 2.51 -19.46
C GLN A 460 -9.64 3.70 -20.18
N SER A 461 -8.96 4.61 -19.49
CA SER A 461 -8.04 5.49 -20.23
C SER A 461 -6.74 4.74 -20.54
N LYS A 462 -6.27 4.88 -21.78
CA LYS A 462 -5.01 4.28 -22.26
C LYS A 462 -3.80 5.17 -21.96
N ASN A 463 -3.99 6.34 -21.38
CA ASN A 463 -2.92 7.29 -21.06
C ASN A 463 -2.62 7.36 -19.56
N SER A 464 -1.40 7.82 -19.27
CA SER A 464 -0.74 7.91 -17.96
C SER A 464 -1.44 8.73 -16.85
N ILE A 465 -2.60 9.33 -17.10
CA ILE A 465 -3.27 10.25 -16.15
C ILE A 465 -4.19 9.49 -15.18
N ILE A 466 -4.97 8.52 -15.69
CA ILE A 466 -5.83 7.67 -14.85
C ILE A 466 -5.02 6.49 -14.32
N ASN A 467 -4.73 6.52 -13.02
CA ASN A 467 -4.03 5.45 -12.30
C ASN A 467 -5.01 4.59 -11.48
N GLY A 468 -4.51 3.49 -10.90
CA GLY A 468 -5.33 2.54 -10.14
C GLY A 468 -6.11 3.17 -8.99
N TYR A 469 -5.56 4.22 -8.35
CA TYR A 469 -6.27 4.95 -7.31
C TYR A 469 -7.50 5.70 -7.84
N LEU A 470 -7.37 6.41 -8.97
CA LEU A 470 -8.50 7.09 -9.60
C LEU A 470 -9.56 6.10 -10.08
N GLN A 471 -9.14 4.99 -10.71
CA GLN A 471 -10.04 3.91 -11.13
C GLN A 471 -10.81 3.33 -9.93
N GLY A 472 -10.12 3.06 -8.82
CA GLY A 472 -10.74 2.60 -7.57
C GLY A 472 -11.75 3.59 -7.00
N LYS A 473 -11.45 4.89 -7.02
CA LYS A 473 -12.39 5.93 -6.56
C LYS A 473 -13.64 6.02 -7.45
N ILE A 474 -13.48 5.92 -8.77
CA ILE A 474 -14.60 5.88 -9.71
C ILE A 474 -15.50 4.67 -9.40
N VAL A 475 -14.91 3.46 -9.30
CA VAL A 475 -15.68 2.23 -8.99
C VAL A 475 -16.43 2.34 -7.67
N SER A 476 -15.79 2.89 -6.64
CA SER A 476 -16.43 3.10 -5.33
C SER A 476 -17.58 4.10 -5.36
N GLU A 477 -17.46 5.18 -6.11
CA GLU A 477 -18.58 6.11 -6.30
C GLU A 477 -19.77 5.45 -7.00
N TYR A 478 -19.53 4.57 -7.98
CA TYR A 478 -20.60 3.79 -8.61
C TYR A 478 -21.28 2.81 -7.66
N HIS A 479 -20.50 2.12 -6.82
CA HIS A 479 -21.06 1.28 -5.76
C HIS A 479 -21.93 2.08 -4.79
N ILE A 480 -21.49 3.27 -4.40
CA ILE A 480 -22.24 4.16 -3.49
C ILE A 480 -23.52 4.67 -4.16
N LYS A 481 -23.47 5.00 -5.46
CA LYS A 481 -24.66 5.39 -6.24
C LYS A 481 -25.68 4.28 -6.29
N GLU A 482 -25.26 3.06 -6.62
CA GLU A 482 -26.13 1.89 -6.64
C GLU A 482 -26.69 1.58 -5.24
N ALA A 483 -25.88 1.72 -4.20
CA ALA A 483 -26.34 1.53 -2.82
C ALA A 483 -27.37 2.60 -2.40
N ALA A 484 -27.21 3.84 -2.86
CA ALA A 484 -28.18 4.91 -2.62
C ALA A 484 -29.52 4.64 -3.31
N ASN A 485 -29.50 4.13 -4.55
CA ASN A 485 -30.70 3.69 -5.25
C ASN A 485 -31.41 2.53 -4.51
N ARG A 486 -30.68 1.75 -3.72
CA ARG A 486 -31.23 0.69 -2.85
C ARG A 486 -31.70 1.21 -1.48
N GLY A 487 -31.65 2.51 -1.23
CA GLY A 487 -32.19 3.15 -0.02
C GLY A 487 -31.14 3.52 1.04
N ILE A 488 -29.84 3.41 0.77
CA ILE A 488 -28.80 3.86 1.71
C ILE A 488 -28.57 5.37 1.57
N PRO A 489 -28.67 6.17 2.65
CA PRO A 489 -28.38 7.60 2.58
C PRO A 489 -26.89 7.85 2.42
N CYS A 490 -26.49 8.38 1.27
CA CYS A 490 -25.10 8.57 0.88
C CYS A 490 -24.82 10.04 0.54
N CYS A 491 -23.62 10.50 0.92
CA CYS A 491 -23.09 11.81 0.56
C CYS A 491 -21.64 11.66 0.11
N ILE A 492 -21.32 12.08 -1.12
CA ILE A 492 -19.98 12.02 -1.70
C ILE A 492 -19.39 13.44 -1.69
N ILE A 493 -18.20 13.61 -1.12
CA ILE A 493 -17.46 14.87 -1.19
C ILE A 493 -16.18 14.69 -2.00
N ARG A 494 -16.09 15.36 -3.14
CA ARG A 494 -14.91 15.38 -4.00
C ARG A 494 -13.98 16.51 -3.58
N LEU A 495 -12.79 16.16 -3.11
CA LEU A 495 -11.76 17.09 -2.67
C LEU A 495 -10.73 17.40 -3.78
N PRO A 496 -10.17 18.62 -3.81
CA PRO A 496 -9.03 18.97 -4.67
C PRO A 496 -7.72 18.47 -4.06
N PHE A 497 -6.57 18.98 -4.52
CA PHE A 497 -5.32 18.79 -3.79
C PHE A 497 -5.39 19.39 -2.38
N ILE A 498 -4.88 18.64 -1.40
CA ILE A 498 -4.87 19.07 0.00
C ILE A 498 -3.50 19.66 0.34
N GLY A 499 -3.50 20.97 0.60
CA GLY A 499 -2.33 21.70 1.05
C GLY A 499 -2.05 21.55 2.55
N PRO A 500 -0.92 22.11 3.01
CA PRO A 500 -0.49 22.01 4.41
C PRO A 500 -1.42 22.77 5.36
N ASN A 501 -1.27 22.52 6.66
CA ASN A 501 -1.86 23.37 7.68
C ASN A 501 -1.22 24.78 7.59
N PRO A 502 -2.03 25.83 7.38
CA PRO A 502 -1.51 27.18 7.12
C PRO A 502 -0.78 27.78 8.32
N ASN A 503 -1.14 27.37 9.53
CA ASN A 503 -0.58 27.93 10.77
C ASN A 503 0.69 27.20 11.20
N THR A 504 0.75 25.88 10.99
CA THR A 504 1.82 25.03 11.54
C THR A 504 2.82 24.58 10.48
N GLY A 505 2.47 24.70 9.19
CA GLY A 505 3.25 24.19 8.07
C GLY A 505 3.21 22.67 7.92
N VAL A 506 2.52 21.95 8.81
CA VAL A 506 2.44 20.48 8.75
C VAL A 506 1.67 20.07 7.49
N GLY A 507 2.34 19.35 6.60
CA GLY A 507 1.78 18.81 5.36
C GLY A 507 1.83 17.29 5.31
N ARG A 508 1.50 16.73 4.15
CA ARG A 508 1.62 15.30 3.85
C ARG A 508 2.96 15.08 3.17
N ASP A 509 3.85 14.39 3.85
CA ASP A 509 5.19 14.12 3.33
C ASP A 509 5.13 13.51 1.93
N LEU A 510 5.83 14.17 1.00
CA LEU A 510 6.03 13.73 -0.38
C LEU A 510 4.73 13.53 -1.20
N ASP A 511 3.63 14.20 -0.91
CA ASP A 511 2.49 14.23 -1.85
C ASP A 511 2.85 14.97 -3.16
N LEU A 512 2.22 14.68 -4.30
CA LEU A 512 2.61 15.22 -5.61
C LEU A 512 2.69 16.76 -5.60
N PHE A 513 1.66 17.40 -5.06
CA PHE A 513 1.59 18.86 -4.94
C PHE A 513 2.74 19.42 -4.10
N GLN A 514 3.01 18.82 -2.95
CA GLN A 514 4.05 19.29 -2.01
C GLN A 514 5.46 18.96 -2.51
N THR A 515 5.63 17.82 -3.17
CA THR A 515 6.89 17.35 -3.77
C THR A 515 7.40 18.35 -4.81
N LEU A 516 6.50 18.97 -5.58
CA LEU A 516 6.86 19.99 -6.56
C LEU A 516 7.51 21.22 -5.90
N PHE A 517 6.86 21.81 -4.89
CA PHE A 517 7.43 22.98 -4.19
C PHE A 517 8.71 22.63 -3.42
N GLN A 518 8.79 21.45 -2.80
CA GLN A 518 9.99 20.98 -2.12
C GLN A 518 11.17 20.78 -3.09
N SER A 519 10.90 20.24 -4.28
CA SER A 519 11.92 20.07 -5.33
C SER A 519 12.39 21.43 -5.86
N CYS A 520 11.46 22.36 -6.09
CA CYS A 520 11.80 23.72 -6.52
C CYS A 520 12.68 24.44 -5.49
N TYR A 521 12.36 24.27 -4.20
CA TYR A 521 13.16 24.81 -3.09
C TYR A 521 14.57 24.23 -3.08
N ALA A 522 14.69 22.89 -3.11
CA ALA A 522 15.97 22.20 -3.07
C ALA A 522 16.90 22.56 -4.25
N MET A 523 16.34 22.73 -5.44
CA MET A 523 17.11 23.08 -6.65
C MET A 523 17.31 24.59 -6.83
N SER A 524 16.61 25.42 -6.03
CA SER A 524 16.45 26.86 -6.23
C SER A 524 16.04 27.20 -7.67
N THR A 525 15.13 26.43 -8.24
CA THR A 525 14.73 26.51 -9.66
C THR A 525 13.28 26.06 -9.81
N TYR A 526 12.51 26.71 -10.67
CA TYR A 526 11.11 26.35 -10.93
C TYR A 526 10.83 26.20 -12.43
N PRO A 527 9.82 25.39 -12.80
CA PRO A 527 9.43 25.23 -14.20
C PRO A 527 8.62 26.45 -14.65
N LYS A 528 9.21 27.30 -15.49
CA LYS A 528 8.52 28.44 -16.09
C LYS A 528 7.68 27.95 -17.28
N GLN A 529 6.37 28.22 -17.26
CA GLN A 529 5.48 27.96 -18.39
C GLN A 529 4.92 29.26 -18.98
N GLU A 530 4.59 29.21 -20.28
CA GLU A 530 4.00 30.33 -21.02
C GLU A 530 2.46 30.39 -20.87
N SER A 531 1.80 29.25 -20.63
CA SER A 531 0.34 29.16 -20.45
C SER A 531 -0.08 29.18 -18.98
N GLY A 532 -1.11 29.94 -18.64
CA GLY A 532 -1.67 30.08 -17.29
C GLY A 532 -2.47 28.85 -16.82
N LEU A 533 -1.76 27.81 -16.38
CA LEU A 533 -2.38 26.60 -15.83
C LEU A 533 -3.16 26.89 -14.54
N GLN A 534 -4.39 26.38 -14.51
CA GLN A 534 -5.30 26.45 -13.37
C GLN A 534 -5.29 25.11 -12.64
N PHE A 535 -5.31 25.16 -11.30
CA PHE A 535 -5.47 23.99 -10.46
C PHE A 535 -6.33 24.33 -9.24
N TYR A 536 -6.89 23.31 -8.60
CA TYR A 536 -7.63 23.47 -7.35
C TYR A 536 -6.80 22.88 -6.21
N ALA A 537 -6.67 23.64 -5.12
CA ALA A 537 -6.09 23.16 -3.89
C ALA A 537 -6.69 23.91 -2.70
N THR A 538 -6.74 23.25 -1.55
CA THR A 538 -7.23 23.86 -0.31
C THR A 538 -6.44 23.43 0.92
N PRO A 539 -6.28 24.27 1.95
CA PRO A 539 -5.62 23.86 3.18
C PRO A 539 -6.34 22.71 3.87
N VAL A 540 -5.59 21.81 4.50
CA VAL A 540 -6.15 20.65 5.22
C VAL A 540 -7.08 21.06 6.37
N THR A 541 -6.83 22.19 7.02
CA THR A 541 -7.68 22.73 8.10
C THR A 541 -9.05 23.12 7.56
N TRP A 542 -9.09 23.83 6.43
CA TRP A 542 -10.33 24.22 5.76
C TRP A 542 -11.12 22.99 5.29
N ALA A 543 -10.44 22.02 4.66
CA ALA A 543 -11.08 20.78 4.22
C ALA A 543 -11.64 19.99 5.41
N GLY A 544 -10.85 19.75 6.47
CA GLY A 544 -11.28 19.01 7.65
C GLY A 544 -12.48 19.65 8.36
N GLN A 545 -12.48 20.97 8.50
CA GLN A 545 -13.57 21.72 9.13
C GLN A 545 -14.88 21.57 8.36
N ASN A 546 -14.82 21.78 7.04
CA ASN A 546 -15.99 21.72 6.18
C ASN A 546 -16.51 20.29 5.98
N LEU A 547 -15.64 19.27 5.93
CA LEU A 547 -16.07 17.86 5.89
C LEU A 547 -16.85 17.49 7.16
N SER A 548 -16.35 17.88 8.34
CA SER A 548 -17.06 17.67 9.60
C SER A 548 -18.41 18.40 9.61
N LEU A 549 -18.43 19.68 9.20
CA LEU A 549 -19.65 20.48 9.14
C LEU A 549 -20.71 19.87 8.22
N ILE A 550 -20.34 19.52 6.99
CA ILE A 550 -21.25 18.98 5.98
C ILE A 550 -21.77 17.62 6.43
N SER A 551 -20.91 16.75 6.95
CA SER A 551 -21.30 15.40 7.38
C SER A 551 -22.34 15.41 8.52
N LEU A 552 -22.22 16.37 9.44
CA LEU A 552 -23.12 16.50 10.59
C LEU A 552 -24.36 17.36 10.30
N ASN A 553 -24.41 18.09 9.18
CA ASN A 553 -25.51 18.98 8.85
C ASN A 553 -26.62 18.24 8.08
N PRO A 554 -27.83 18.09 8.65
CA PRO A 554 -28.94 17.38 7.99
C PRO A 554 -29.30 17.93 6.61
N LYS A 555 -29.09 19.24 6.35
CA LYS A 555 -29.40 19.88 5.07
C LYS A 555 -28.46 19.47 3.92
N CYS A 556 -27.34 18.82 4.22
CA CYS A 556 -26.40 18.32 3.21
C CYS A 556 -26.72 16.91 2.73
N TRP A 557 -27.78 16.30 3.26
CA TRP A 557 -28.23 14.97 2.91
C TRP A 557 -29.52 15.09 2.11
N SER A 558 -29.62 14.34 1.02
CA SER A 558 -30.87 14.26 0.27
C SER A 558 -31.83 13.31 0.97
N THR A 559 -33.09 13.75 1.11
CA THR A 559 -34.24 12.93 1.52
C THR A 559 -35.36 12.99 0.47
N SER A 560 -35.15 13.69 -0.65
CA SER A 560 -36.10 13.81 -1.75
C SER A 560 -35.39 14.10 -3.07
N SER A 561 -36.01 13.71 -4.19
CA SER A 561 -35.50 13.95 -5.55
C SER A 561 -35.37 15.43 -5.92
N ASN A 562 -35.98 16.34 -5.15
CA ASN A 562 -36.03 17.78 -5.45
C ASN A 562 -34.90 18.59 -4.77
N HIS A 563 -33.96 17.94 -4.08
CA HIS A 563 -32.83 18.64 -3.47
C HIS A 563 -31.88 19.18 -4.56
N PRO A 564 -31.45 20.45 -4.55
CA PRO A 564 -30.72 21.11 -5.65
C PRO A 564 -29.30 20.56 -5.91
N SER A 565 -28.84 19.63 -5.07
CA SER A 565 -27.57 18.88 -5.22
C SER A 565 -27.79 17.35 -5.18
N SER A 566 -29.04 16.90 -5.32
CA SER A 566 -29.37 15.46 -5.38
C SER A 566 -28.99 14.92 -6.75
N ILE A 567 -28.31 13.78 -6.76
CA ILE A 567 -28.11 13.00 -7.99
C ILE A 567 -29.26 11.99 -8.15
N SER A 568 -29.72 11.43 -7.04
CA SER A 568 -30.91 10.57 -6.93
C SER A 568 -31.52 10.69 -5.53
N GLU A 569 -32.65 10.03 -5.28
CA GLU A 569 -33.16 9.88 -3.91
C GLU A 569 -32.08 9.20 -3.06
N ASN A 570 -31.74 9.79 -1.91
CA ASN A 570 -30.69 9.32 -0.99
C ASN A 570 -29.23 9.52 -1.43
N LEU A 571 -28.92 10.23 -2.54
CA LEU A 571 -27.55 10.56 -2.92
C LEU A 571 -27.33 12.06 -3.14
N THR A 572 -26.42 12.65 -2.35
CA THR A 572 -25.83 13.96 -2.62
C THR A 572 -24.37 13.84 -3.04
N CYS A 573 -23.92 14.70 -3.95
CA CYS A 573 -22.50 14.85 -4.26
C CYS A 573 -22.12 16.32 -4.27
N TYR A 574 -21.00 16.63 -3.63
CA TYR A 574 -20.46 17.97 -3.58
C TYR A 574 -19.00 18.00 -3.98
N ASN A 575 -18.67 19.04 -4.75
CA ASN A 575 -17.32 19.49 -5.01
C ASN A 575 -16.94 20.47 -3.90
N LEU A 576 -15.94 20.16 -3.07
CA LEU A 576 -15.55 20.99 -1.92
C LEU A 576 -14.20 21.67 -2.13
N PHE A 577 -14.22 22.79 -2.84
CA PHE A 577 -13.07 23.65 -3.13
C PHE A 577 -13.54 25.06 -3.48
N GLY A 578 -12.64 26.04 -3.45
CA GLY A 578 -12.94 27.40 -3.90
C GLY A 578 -12.65 27.61 -5.38
N GLU A 579 -12.14 28.79 -5.73
CA GLU A 579 -11.80 29.11 -7.12
C GLU A 579 -10.48 28.47 -7.56
N SER A 580 -10.25 28.41 -8.86
CA SER A 580 -8.99 27.90 -9.38
C SER A 580 -7.84 28.86 -9.08
N ILE A 581 -6.66 28.28 -8.83
CA ILE A 581 -5.43 29.01 -8.53
C ILE A 581 -4.55 28.98 -9.78
N CYS A 582 -4.06 30.14 -10.20
CA CYS A 582 -3.11 30.23 -11.30
C CYS A 582 -1.72 29.76 -10.83
N PHE A 583 -1.29 28.61 -11.34
CA PHE A 583 -0.05 27.96 -10.92
C PHE A 583 1.19 28.83 -11.15
N ASN A 584 1.25 29.53 -12.29
CA ASN A 584 2.38 30.40 -12.62
C ASN A 584 2.48 31.62 -11.69
N VAL A 585 1.35 32.19 -11.28
CA VAL A 585 1.34 33.32 -10.34
C VAL A 585 1.92 32.88 -9.00
N LEU A 586 1.43 31.76 -8.46
CA LEU A 586 1.91 31.20 -7.20
C LEU A 586 3.41 30.88 -7.22
N LEU A 587 3.89 30.23 -8.28
CA LEU A 587 5.32 29.91 -8.41
C LEU A 587 6.20 31.15 -8.61
N THR A 588 5.74 32.14 -9.38
CA THR A 588 6.53 33.36 -9.64
C THR A 588 6.69 34.18 -8.37
N GLU A 589 5.64 34.26 -7.56
CA GLU A 589 5.69 34.94 -6.28
C GLU A 589 6.65 34.24 -5.30
N LEU A 590 6.54 32.91 -5.16
CA LEU A 590 7.49 32.11 -4.38
C LEU A 590 8.93 32.25 -4.89
N ALA A 591 9.12 32.20 -6.20
CA ALA A 591 10.43 32.33 -6.83
C ALA A 591 11.07 33.70 -6.57
N THR A 592 10.26 34.76 -6.52
CA THR A 592 10.74 36.11 -6.19
C THR A 592 11.21 36.18 -4.74
N GLN A 593 10.39 35.68 -3.80
CA GLN A 593 10.72 35.71 -2.37
C GLN A 593 11.93 34.81 -2.02
N LEU A 594 12.05 33.64 -2.67
CA LEU A 594 13.10 32.65 -2.41
C LEU A 594 14.28 32.73 -3.40
N LYS A 595 14.28 33.69 -4.32
CA LYS A 595 15.30 33.90 -5.36
C LYS A 595 15.55 32.65 -6.24
N TRP A 596 14.48 31.94 -6.61
CA TRP A 596 14.57 30.80 -7.53
C TRP A 596 14.78 31.23 -8.98
N LYS A 597 15.55 30.44 -9.73
CA LYS A 597 15.79 30.68 -11.16
C LYS A 597 14.68 30.05 -12.02
N PRO A 598 14.16 30.73 -13.05
CA PRO A 598 13.26 30.10 -14.01
C PRO A 598 14.04 29.07 -14.85
N ALA A 599 13.36 27.99 -15.25
CA ALA A 599 13.89 27.00 -16.18
C ALA A 599 12.79 26.53 -17.14
N THR A 600 13.16 26.21 -18.38
CA THR A 600 12.27 25.49 -19.31
C THR A 600 11.96 24.09 -18.76
N SER A 601 10.89 23.43 -19.25
CA SER A 601 10.54 22.08 -18.78
C SER A 601 11.69 21.07 -18.96
N GLY A 602 12.45 21.17 -20.07
CA GLY A 602 13.60 20.30 -20.32
C GLY A 602 14.77 20.55 -19.36
N GLU A 603 15.09 21.82 -19.08
CA GLU A 603 16.12 22.20 -18.12
C GLU A 603 15.74 21.81 -16.69
N PHE A 604 14.49 22.02 -16.30
CA PHE A 604 13.97 21.62 -15.00
C PHE A 604 14.11 20.11 -14.79
N LEU A 605 13.74 19.29 -15.78
CA LEU A 605 13.91 17.82 -15.74
C LEU A 605 15.38 17.37 -15.72
N LYS A 606 16.28 18.09 -16.40
CA LYS A 606 17.72 17.83 -16.31
C LYS A 606 18.24 18.14 -14.91
N LYS A 607 17.86 19.28 -14.35
CA LYS A 607 18.26 19.68 -13.00
C LYS A 607 17.69 18.74 -11.94
N LEU A 608 16.45 18.28 -12.09
CA LEU A 608 15.86 17.29 -11.18
C LEU A 608 16.70 16.00 -11.08
N ARG A 609 17.29 15.56 -12.20
CA ARG A 609 18.18 14.39 -12.25
C ARG A 609 19.53 14.61 -11.56
N SER A 610 19.99 15.86 -11.42
CA SER A 610 21.24 16.17 -10.71
C SER A 610 21.10 16.16 -9.19
N PHE A 611 19.91 15.91 -8.64
CA PHE A 611 19.64 15.80 -7.20
C PHE A 611 19.10 14.41 -6.80
N PRO A 612 19.83 13.30 -7.08
CA PRO A 612 19.34 11.94 -6.83
C PRO A 612 19.17 11.60 -5.34
N ASN A 613 19.90 12.31 -4.47
CA ASN A 613 19.88 12.12 -3.01
C ASN A 613 18.80 12.94 -2.31
N GLU A 614 18.13 13.87 -3.01
CA GLU A 614 17.04 14.66 -2.43
C GLU A 614 15.72 13.90 -2.64
N PRO A 615 15.01 13.49 -1.56
CA PRO A 615 13.86 12.61 -1.68
C PRO A 615 12.70 13.17 -2.51
N SER A 616 12.44 14.49 -2.44
CA SER A 616 11.39 15.12 -3.22
C SER A 616 11.74 15.17 -4.71
N CYS A 617 13.01 15.46 -5.06
CA CYS A 617 13.51 15.48 -6.43
C CYS A 617 13.46 14.07 -7.04
N LYS A 618 13.91 13.06 -6.27
CA LYS A 618 13.83 11.65 -6.68
C LYS A 618 12.39 11.22 -6.95
N LYS A 619 11.46 11.51 -6.03
CA LYS A 619 10.05 11.14 -6.20
C LYS A 619 9.42 11.85 -7.40
N LEU A 620 9.62 13.16 -7.52
CA LEU A 620 9.11 13.93 -8.64
C LEU A 620 9.67 13.40 -9.97
N HIS A 621 10.96 13.04 -10.02
CA HIS A 621 11.58 12.50 -11.22
C HIS A 621 10.90 11.19 -11.67
N VAL A 622 10.58 10.29 -10.74
CA VAL A 622 9.87 9.04 -11.05
C VAL A 622 8.47 9.31 -11.59
N VAL A 623 7.72 10.25 -10.99
CA VAL A 623 6.38 10.63 -11.49
C VAL A 623 6.47 11.21 -12.89
N LEU A 624 7.48 12.03 -13.17
CA LEU A 624 7.65 12.72 -14.46
C LEU A 624 8.24 11.86 -15.57
N LYS A 625 8.88 10.74 -15.26
CA LYS A 625 9.47 9.86 -16.27
C LYS A 625 8.41 9.32 -17.25
N ASN A 626 7.16 9.19 -16.79
CA ASN A 626 6.07 8.59 -17.55
C ASN A 626 5.12 9.63 -18.17
N THR A 627 5.28 10.93 -17.89
CA THR A 627 4.41 11.98 -18.42
C THR A 627 5.22 13.07 -19.13
N LYS A 628 4.89 13.32 -20.40
CA LYS A 628 5.57 14.36 -21.21
C LYS A 628 5.34 15.78 -20.69
N ASN A 629 4.38 15.99 -19.77
CA ASN A 629 4.08 17.28 -19.18
C ASN A 629 3.83 17.13 -17.66
N LEU A 630 4.68 17.77 -16.86
CA LEU A 630 4.66 17.75 -15.39
C LEU A 630 3.31 18.14 -14.80
N LEU A 631 2.62 19.07 -15.47
CA LEU A 631 1.44 19.72 -14.91
C LEU A 631 0.11 19.22 -15.49
N LEU A 632 0.12 18.33 -16.50
CA LEU A 632 -1.12 17.66 -16.95
C LEU A 632 -1.73 16.78 -15.85
N ASN A 633 -0.92 16.20 -14.97
CA ASN A 633 -1.38 15.40 -13.83
C ASN A 633 -2.00 16.23 -12.69
N VAL A 634 -1.85 17.55 -12.73
CA VAL A 634 -2.33 18.51 -11.72
C VAL A 634 -3.38 19.44 -12.31
N TYR A 635 -3.48 19.49 -13.65
CA TYR A 635 -4.42 20.31 -14.39
C TYR A 635 -5.83 19.73 -14.28
N ILE A 636 -6.76 20.60 -13.91
CA ILE A 636 -8.18 20.30 -13.91
C ILE A 636 -8.84 21.43 -14.70
N PRO A 637 -9.63 21.12 -15.75
CA PRO A 637 -10.32 22.14 -16.54
C PRO A 637 -11.05 23.15 -15.64
N GLY A 638 -10.88 24.45 -15.87
CA GLY A 638 -11.36 25.53 -15.00
C GLY A 638 -12.88 25.73 -14.92
N ASN A 639 -13.67 24.73 -15.35
CA ASN A 639 -15.13 24.82 -15.43
C ASN A 639 -15.83 24.32 -14.16
N TYR A 640 -15.10 23.69 -13.22
CA TYR A 640 -15.71 23.17 -11.99
C TYR A 640 -15.90 24.27 -10.94
N LYS A 641 -17.07 24.24 -10.29
CA LYS A 641 -17.45 25.22 -9.27
C LYS A 641 -18.01 24.52 -8.04
N LEU A 642 -17.80 25.14 -6.88
CA LEU A 642 -18.54 24.82 -5.66
C LEU A 642 -20.03 24.97 -5.91
N ASN A 643 -20.84 24.01 -5.44
CA ASN A 643 -22.29 24.11 -5.54
C ASN A 643 -22.77 25.41 -4.84
N PRO A 644 -23.60 26.26 -5.49
CA PRO A 644 -24.03 27.54 -4.90
C PRO A 644 -24.75 27.41 -3.56
N THR A 645 -25.59 26.38 -3.40
CA THR A 645 -26.29 26.10 -2.14
C THR A 645 -25.31 25.70 -1.05
N LEU A 646 -24.33 24.86 -1.38
CA LEU A 646 -23.26 24.53 -0.43
C LEU A 646 -22.44 25.78 -0.07
N LYS A 647 -22.10 26.63 -1.05
CA LYS A 647 -21.39 27.89 -0.80
C LYS A 647 -22.14 28.78 0.19
N GLN A 648 -23.44 28.98 -0.01
CA GLN A 648 -24.28 29.75 0.91
C GLN A 648 -24.29 29.14 2.31
N LEU A 649 -24.34 27.80 2.42
CA LEU A 649 -24.25 27.12 3.71
C LEU A 649 -22.89 27.35 4.39
N LEU A 650 -21.79 27.25 3.66
CA LEU A 650 -20.46 27.49 4.22
C LEU A 650 -20.31 28.96 4.67
N GLN A 651 -20.86 29.90 3.90
CA GLN A 651 -20.90 31.32 4.24
C GLN A 651 -21.75 31.58 5.49
N SER A 652 -22.95 30.99 5.61
CA SER A 652 -23.79 31.15 6.79
C SER A 652 -23.17 30.57 8.07
N ASN A 653 -22.23 29.64 7.92
CA ASN A 653 -21.47 29.06 9.02
C ASN A 653 -20.08 29.69 9.21
N ASN A 654 -19.74 30.77 8.49
CA ASN A 654 -18.43 31.44 8.54
C ASN A 654 -17.24 30.49 8.27
N THR A 655 -17.42 29.52 7.39
CA THR A 655 -16.43 28.47 7.07
C THR A 655 -16.00 28.47 5.61
N TYR A 656 -16.55 29.37 4.79
CA TYR A 656 -16.18 29.49 3.38
C TYR A 656 -14.79 30.10 3.19
N GLU A 657 -14.43 31.14 3.95
CA GLU A 657 -13.15 31.83 3.82
C GLU A 657 -11.94 30.95 4.19
N GLY A 658 -10.75 31.33 3.74
CA GLY A 658 -9.51 30.60 4.05
C GLY A 658 -9.29 29.33 3.21
N TRP A 659 -10.08 29.13 2.16
CA TRP A 659 -9.96 28.00 1.24
C TRP A 659 -8.72 28.06 0.33
N LYS A 660 -8.18 29.26 0.08
CA LYS A 660 -7.14 29.52 -0.93
C LYS A 660 -5.75 29.20 -0.39
N ILE A 661 -4.97 28.43 -1.16
CA ILE A 661 -3.53 28.25 -0.90
C ILE A 661 -2.79 29.53 -1.27
N THR A 662 -2.01 30.07 -0.34
CA THR A 662 -1.20 31.27 -0.53
C THR A 662 0.31 30.95 -0.52
N PRO A 663 1.16 31.83 -1.07
CA PRO A 663 2.61 31.70 -0.97
C PRO A 663 3.09 31.56 0.48
N GLU A 664 2.54 32.33 1.42
CA GLU A 664 2.91 32.30 2.83
C GLU A 664 2.69 30.90 3.43
N MET A 665 1.57 30.25 3.09
CA MET A 665 1.30 28.88 3.56
C MET A 665 2.36 27.89 3.06
N ILE A 666 2.79 28.03 1.81
CA ILE A 666 3.84 27.19 1.22
C ILE A 666 5.19 27.49 1.88
N LEU A 667 5.50 28.75 2.17
CA LEU A 667 6.73 29.15 2.87
C LEU A 667 6.78 28.61 4.30
N THR A 668 5.67 28.67 5.03
CA THR A 668 5.53 28.07 6.36
C THR A 668 5.76 26.56 6.29
N HIS A 669 5.20 25.89 5.29
CA HIS A 669 5.41 24.46 5.06
C HIS A 669 6.86 24.09 4.71
N LEU A 670 7.49 24.83 3.79
CA LEU A 670 8.90 24.63 3.44
C LEU A 670 9.79 24.86 4.67
N SER A 671 9.53 25.92 5.44
CA SER A 671 10.24 26.20 6.68
C SER A 671 10.11 25.07 7.69
N PHE A 672 8.90 24.52 7.86
CA PHE A 672 8.65 23.38 8.73
C PHE A 672 9.46 22.14 8.31
N ILE A 673 9.43 21.77 7.02
CA ILE A 673 10.13 20.60 6.50
C ILE A 673 11.65 20.76 6.59
N PHE A 674 12.20 21.90 6.16
CA PHE A 674 13.65 22.08 6.09
C PHE A 674 14.27 22.39 7.46
N LYS A 675 13.55 23.02 8.41
CA LYS A 675 13.97 23.05 9.83
C LYS A 675 14.01 21.66 10.44
N LYS A 676 13.01 20.81 10.17
CA LYS A 676 12.98 19.41 10.63
C LYS A 676 14.15 18.59 10.06
N LYS A 677 14.60 18.89 8.84
CA LYS A 677 15.81 18.28 8.23
C LYS A 677 17.11 18.78 8.85
N LEU A 678 17.18 20.01 9.36
CA LEU A 678 18.37 20.56 10.03
C LEU A 678 18.52 20.03 11.47
N ASN A 679 17.41 19.67 12.12
CA ASN A 679 17.40 19.14 13.49
C ASN A 679 17.53 17.60 13.57
N LYS A 680 17.62 16.92 12.42
CA LYS A 680 17.83 15.47 12.29
C LYS A 680 19.19 15.22 11.66
#